data_AF-A0A8H5YU05-F1
#
_entry.id   AF-A0A8H5YU05-F1
#
_cell.length_a   1.000
_cell.length_b   1.000
_cell.length_c   1.000
_cell.angle_alpha   90.00
_cell.angle_beta   90.00
_cell.angle_gamma   90.00
#
_symmetry.space_group_name_H-M   'P 1'
#
loop_
_entity.id
_entity.type
_entity.pdbx_description
1 polymer ?
#
loop_
_entity_poly.entity_id
_entity_poly.type
_entity_poly.pdbx_seq_one_letter_code
_entity_poly.pdbx_strand_id
1 'polypeptide(L)'
;MEQISSLDTQTFHCNQYYHQRNSDQAVQRALYCLIVNKSKPKPHLLLIQIKAGGFCHTDCMALENAFGSKLPLIGSHEPAGVVVEVGSEVQGFPEGDRVGCLNFDSCCGKCPECIATDGAWAQYMAADARFTVKLPDFLEFLTAACMKCASITVCGGIKRAQVPSGGSIGIVGIGVLAILARKLPKQWYFRPLYFISQAALDLVASYNLKPDICILSTDPVETSMKKITDVTKIDCPGLDATIIASDAPAAFDLAAKLTRKHGTRVLLGQPEKGVKNVKIKEWKPENAEKMRQEYMAGKVDMAAKLRSKRCQKQTSVKQRLIDNQLGICLGILTPLLVAQCNSLTRPLTAKLTSLSYRDKFTGEYGVGSDDNYLVAVLIVVLTGMRDATMRFVLDPVAAAWGLGSARSMRFKEQAWMVVYYATCWSVGMYIYASSSYWLNLQAMWTNWPNREVSGLMKLYMLAQLAFWLQQMIVINIEKRRKDHWQMLSHHVVTIALVYCSYRYGLTRVGNVVLILMDFNDLVFSIAKCLKYMRLQSLCDFMFGAFVVSWVLCRHTAFPMVCWSVYVHSLAIAGPNCFIGSGNNIIGPSEVPAAGYFYLFEPLIYTNGRVCYDYTIKTLFVSGLLFLEAFMLVWFVMIVKLVIRVLRGGNAEDTRSDNEEEESEEQLPIKVEVDADKLQFPKKYPSGGRGTSSVFQSARVTNISKDRKGYLDRIGCEQRISR
;
A
#
# COMPACT_ATOMS: atom_id res chain seq x y z
N MET A 1 37.16 37.38 -21.05
CA MET A 1 37.79 36.44 -21.98
C MET A 1 39.29 36.69 -21.88
N GLU A 2 40.05 35.61 -21.63
CA GLU A 2 41.51 35.56 -21.33
C GLU A 2 41.89 36.20 -19.97
N GLN A 3 42.58 35.58 -19.00
CA GLN A 3 43.34 34.33 -18.84
C GLN A 3 43.14 33.86 -17.37
N ILE A 4 42.87 32.58 -17.15
CA ILE A 4 43.20 31.91 -15.88
C ILE A 4 43.92 30.61 -16.27
N SER A 5 45.20 30.73 -16.57
CA SER A 5 46.14 29.62 -16.65
C SER A 5 46.94 29.58 -15.34
N SER A 6 47.14 28.36 -14.83
CA SER A 6 47.97 27.98 -13.69
C SER A 6 47.54 28.47 -12.31
N LEU A 7 46.68 27.69 -11.66
CA LEU A 7 46.70 27.51 -10.20
C LEU A 7 46.35 26.05 -9.92
N ASP A 8 47.28 25.34 -9.27
CA ASP A 8 47.16 23.94 -8.87
C ASP A 8 45.85 23.70 -8.12
N THR A 9 44.92 23.03 -8.79
CA THR A 9 43.68 22.54 -8.21
C THR A 9 44.02 21.32 -7.36
N GLN A 10 44.35 21.53 -6.09
CA GLN A 10 44.28 20.45 -5.11
C GLN A 10 42.82 19.99 -5.01
N THR A 11 42.51 18.92 -5.73
CA THR A 11 41.19 18.31 -5.80
C THR A 11 40.99 17.50 -4.53
N PHE A 12 40.34 18.08 -3.51
CA PHE A 12 39.79 17.29 -2.42
C PHE A 12 38.47 16.68 -2.90
N HIS A 13 38.49 15.39 -3.25
CA HIS A 13 37.30 14.62 -3.58
C HIS A 13 36.41 14.46 -2.33
N CYS A 14 35.39 15.31 -2.18
CA CYS A 14 34.26 14.99 -1.34
C CYS A 14 33.31 14.08 -2.14
N ASN A 15 33.57 12.77 -2.13
CA ASN A 15 32.69 11.79 -2.76
C ASN A 15 31.39 11.67 -1.94
N GLN A 16 30.36 12.44 -2.29
CA GLN A 16 28.98 12.05 -2.04
C GLN A 16 28.38 11.53 -3.35
N TYR A 17 28.33 10.20 -3.46
CA TYR A 17 27.66 9.50 -4.56
C TYR A 17 26.15 9.61 -4.38
N TYR A 18 25.45 10.16 -5.38
CA TYR A 18 24.00 10.02 -5.52
C TYR A 18 23.72 9.24 -6.81
N HIS A 19 23.21 8.02 -6.67
CA HIS A 19 22.64 7.25 -7.75
C HIS A 19 21.14 7.52 -7.81
N GLN A 20 20.67 8.18 -8.87
CA GLN A 20 19.24 8.29 -9.16
C GLN A 20 18.83 7.18 -10.14
N ARG A 21 17.74 6.48 -9.82
CA ARG A 21 17.04 5.56 -10.74
C ARG A 21 16.29 6.39 -11.79
N ASN A 22 16.51 6.03 -13.06
CA ASN A 22 15.69 6.32 -14.23
C ASN A 22 15.46 7.79 -14.64
N SER A 23 16.29 8.29 -15.55
CA SER A 23 15.84 8.81 -16.85
C SER A 23 17.04 9.05 -17.76
N ASP A 24 16.86 8.78 -19.05
CA ASP A 24 17.83 9.03 -20.11
C ASP A 24 18.27 10.50 -20.10
N GLN A 25 19.59 10.74 -20.10
CA GLN A 25 20.31 12.02 -19.96
C GLN A 25 20.46 12.60 -18.53
N ALA A 26 21.14 11.87 -17.64
CA ALA A 26 21.71 12.47 -16.43
C ALA A 26 22.93 13.34 -16.78
N VAL A 27 22.76 14.66 -16.89
CA VAL A 27 23.90 15.59 -16.80
C VAL A 27 24.37 15.56 -15.35
N GLN A 28 25.51 14.92 -15.08
CA GLN A 28 26.16 14.98 -13.77
C GLN A 28 26.49 16.43 -13.42
N ARG A 29 25.74 17.02 -12.49
CA ARG A 29 26.06 18.32 -11.89
C ARG A 29 26.76 18.07 -10.56
N ALA A 30 28.06 18.37 -10.52
CA ALA A 30 28.88 18.27 -9.32
C ALA A 30 29.08 19.66 -8.70
N LEU A 31 29.21 19.71 -7.38
CA LEU A 31 29.69 20.91 -6.66
C LEU A 31 31.21 21.00 -6.79
N TYR A 32 31.71 22.17 -7.19
CA TYR A 32 33.14 22.45 -7.30
C TYR A 32 33.57 23.43 -6.19
N CYS A 33 34.67 23.13 -5.51
CA CYS A 33 35.33 24.09 -4.64
C CYS A 33 36.25 24.97 -5.49
N LEU A 34 35.95 26.27 -5.56
CA LEU A 34 36.69 27.24 -6.36
C LEU A 34 37.22 28.36 -5.48
N ILE A 35 38.37 28.91 -5.85
CA ILE A 35 38.89 30.15 -5.26
C ILE A 35 38.21 31.31 -5.97
N VAL A 36 37.49 32.13 -5.22
CA VAL A 36 36.80 33.33 -5.73
C VAL A 36 37.36 34.55 -5.03
N ASN A 37 37.57 35.63 -5.78
CA ASN A 37 38.07 36.89 -5.22
C ASN A 37 37.03 37.55 -4.30
N LYS A 38 37.49 38.03 -3.14
CA LYS A 38 36.68 38.83 -2.21
C LYS A 38 36.29 40.15 -2.90
N SER A 39 35.01 40.31 -3.25
CA SER A 39 34.48 41.56 -3.80
C SER A 39 34.15 42.56 -2.70
N LYS A 40 34.28 43.86 -3.00
CA LYS A 40 33.80 44.92 -2.11
C LYS A 40 32.27 44.96 -2.15
N PRO A 41 31.58 45.15 -1.00
CA PRO A 41 30.13 45.24 -0.99
C PRO A 41 29.66 46.50 -1.74
N LYS A 42 28.56 46.38 -2.50
CA LYS A 42 27.83 47.53 -3.07
C LYS A 42 27.29 48.42 -1.95
N PRO A 43 26.89 49.69 -2.23
CA PRO A 43 26.42 50.62 -1.21
C PRO A 43 25.39 50.09 -0.21
N HIS A 44 24.43 49.27 -0.65
CA HIS A 44 23.35 48.69 0.18
C HIS A 44 23.66 47.30 0.75
N LEU A 45 24.83 46.72 0.44
CA LEU A 45 25.23 45.39 0.87
C LEU A 45 26.22 45.48 2.04
N LEU A 46 26.26 44.43 2.84
CA LEU A 46 27.31 44.16 3.80
C LEU A 46 28.07 42.90 3.39
N LEU A 47 29.34 42.83 3.72
CA LEU A 47 30.14 41.64 3.53
C LEU A 47 30.21 40.86 4.83
N ILE A 48 29.75 39.61 4.79
CA ILE A 48 29.73 38.71 5.94
C ILE A 48 30.84 37.68 5.78
N GLN A 49 31.70 37.55 6.78
CA GLN A 49 32.53 36.36 6.93
C GLN A 49 31.65 35.22 7.44
N ILE A 50 31.40 34.23 6.58
CA ILE A 50 30.52 33.11 6.91
C ILE A 50 31.18 32.25 7.99
N LYS A 51 30.41 31.98 9.05
CA LYS A 51 30.79 31.05 10.12
C LYS A 51 30.00 29.73 10.03
N ALA A 52 28.79 29.78 9.46
CA ALA A 52 27.99 28.63 9.13
C ALA A 52 27.09 28.93 7.92
N GLY A 53 27.01 27.98 7.00
CA GLY A 53 26.03 27.93 5.91
C GLY A 53 25.25 26.63 6.00
N GLY A 54 23.93 26.70 6.00
CA GLY A 54 23.08 25.51 6.08
C GLY A 54 23.03 24.71 4.77
N PHE A 55 22.40 23.54 4.83
CA PHE A 55 22.05 22.73 3.67
C PHE A 55 20.59 22.32 3.80
N CYS A 56 19.79 22.65 2.81
CA CYS A 56 18.36 22.45 2.80
C CYS A 56 17.90 21.88 1.46
N HIS A 57 16.71 21.27 1.44
CA HIS A 57 16.12 20.69 0.23
C HIS A 57 16.05 21.68 -0.94
N THR A 58 15.83 22.97 -0.66
CA THR A 58 15.86 24.04 -1.67
C THR A 58 17.20 24.13 -2.40
N ASP A 59 18.32 23.81 -1.74
CA ASP A 59 19.63 23.84 -2.38
C ASP A 59 19.78 22.66 -3.38
N CYS A 60 19.16 21.50 -3.09
CA CYS A 60 19.02 20.41 -4.06
C CYS A 60 18.19 20.84 -5.28
N MET A 61 17.04 21.49 -5.04
CA MET A 61 16.19 22.00 -6.11
C MET A 61 16.94 23.01 -6.99
N ALA A 62 17.79 23.85 -6.40
CA ALA A 62 18.66 24.77 -7.15
C ALA A 62 19.70 24.02 -8.00
N LEU A 63 20.33 22.97 -7.45
CA LEU A 63 21.25 22.09 -8.20
C LEU A 63 20.57 21.43 -9.41
N GLU A 64 19.30 21.05 -9.27
CA GLU A 64 18.46 20.46 -10.32
C GLU A 64 17.90 21.47 -11.33
N ASN A 65 18.26 22.76 -11.20
CA ASN A 65 17.72 23.87 -12.00
C ASN A 65 16.22 24.12 -11.85
N ALA A 66 15.58 23.69 -10.77
CA ALA A 66 14.14 23.87 -10.59
C ALA A 66 13.70 25.34 -10.67
N PHE A 67 14.61 26.27 -10.35
CA PHE A 67 14.37 27.72 -10.38
C PHE A 67 14.91 28.42 -11.64
N GLY A 68 15.53 27.69 -12.58
CA GLY A 68 16.17 28.31 -13.75
C GLY A 68 17.36 29.22 -13.40
N SER A 69 18.05 28.95 -12.29
CA SER A 69 19.15 29.76 -11.78
C SER A 69 20.30 29.84 -12.78
N LYS A 70 20.89 31.04 -12.94
CA LYS A 70 22.08 31.23 -13.77
C LYS A 70 23.31 30.65 -13.07
N LEU A 71 24.09 29.84 -13.80
CA LEU A 71 25.34 29.26 -13.31
C LEU A 71 26.55 30.06 -13.82
N PRO A 72 27.70 30.07 -13.10
CA PRO A 72 27.92 29.42 -11.79
C PRO A 72 27.16 30.11 -10.65
N LEU A 73 26.75 29.34 -9.65
CA LEU A 73 26.02 29.82 -8.46
C LEU A 73 26.61 29.17 -7.21
N ILE A 74 26.92 29.99 -6.21
CA ILE A 74 27.33 29.50 -4.88
C ILE A 74 26.07 29.09 -4.11
N GLY A 75 26.05 27.85 -3.59
CA GLY A 75 24.89 27.30 -2.88
C GLY A 75 24.74 27.79 -1.43
N SER A 76 23.68 27.29 -0.77
CA SER A 76 23.19 27.66 0.57
C SER A 76 22.52 29.04 0.69
N HIS A 77 21.24 29.02 1.04
CA HIS A 77 20.46 30.21 1.38
C HIS A 77 20.32 30.42 2.91
N GLU A 78 21.13 29.74 3.73
CA GLU A 78 21.07 29.78 5.20
C GLU A 78 22.36 30.36 5.85
N PRO A 79 22.74 31.63 5.60
CA PRO A 79 23.97 32.22 6.12
C PRO A 79 23.90 32.69 7.59
N ALA A 80 24.96 32.41 8.35
CA ALA A 80 25.25 33.05 9.63
C ALA A 80 26.75 33.34 9.77
N GLY A 81 27.09 34.54 10.25
CA GLY A 81 28.49 34.98 10.29
C GLY A 81 28.71 36.33 10.96
N VAL A 82 29.82 36.97 10.62
CA VAL A 82 30.26 38.25 11.20
C VAL A 82 30.44 39.28 10.11
N VAL A 83 29.95 40.51 10.32
CA VAL A 83 30.15 41.63 9.39
C VAL A 83 31.63 42.01 9.36
N VAL A 84 32.23 42.07 8.17
CA VAL A 84 33.65 42.45 7.97
C VAL A 84 33.85 43.68 7.10
N GLU A 85 32.83 44.12 6.38
CA GLU A 85 32.84 45.35 5.59
C GLU A 85 31.39 45.78 5.34
N VAL A 86 31.16 47.08 5.24
CA VAL A 86 29.82 47.68 5.18
C VAL A 86 29.76 48.65 4.02
N GLY A 87 28.73 48.53 3.17
CA GLY A 87 28.47 49.47 2.08
C GLY A 87 28.07 50.86 2.60
N SER A 88 28.28 51.89 1.77
CA SER A 88 28.10 53.29 2.16
C SER A 88 26.67 53.71 2.56
N GLU A 89 25.65 52.94 2.17
CA GLU A 89 24.23 53.21 2.48
C GLU A 89 23.70 52.34 3.63
N VAL A 90 24.49 51.37 4.12
CA VAL A 90 24.06 50.46 5.18
C VAL A 90 24.13 51.16 6.53
N GLN A 91 23.02 51.11 7.27
CA GLN A 91 22.93 51.65 8.63
C GLN A 91 22.67 50.53 9.64
N GLY A 92 23.18 50.70 10.86
CA GLY A 92 22.85 49.82 11.99
C GLY A 92 23.65 48.52 12.08
N PHE A 93 24.60 48.25 11.19
CA PHE A 93 25.46 47.04 11.18
C PHE A 93 26.95 47.39 11.16
N PRO A 94 27.57 47.80 12.28
CA PRO A 94 29.02 47.98 12.35
C PRO A 94 29.79 46.66 12.08
N GLU A 95 31.04 46.80 11.63
CA GLU A 95 31.97 45.67 11.55
C GLU A 95 32.10 44.97 12.91
N GLY A 96 32.18 43.64 12.88
CA GLY A 96 32.21 42.79 14.07
C GLY A 96 30.83 42.29 14.53
N ASP A 97 29.73 42.84 14.01
CA ASP A 97 28.38 42.38 14.37
C ASP A 97 28.15 40.93 13.94
N ARG A 98 27.55 40.15 14.86
CA ARG A 98 27.06 38.80 14.56
C ARG A 98 25.74 38.91 13.82
N VAL A 99 25.66 38.33 12.63
CA VAL A 99 24.50 38.47 11.75
C VAL A 99 24.11 37.15 11.11
N GLY A 100 22.86 37.06 10.69
CA GLY A 100 22.44 36.10 9.68
C GLY A 100 21.28 36.66 8.88
N CYS A 101 21.22 36.31 7.61
CA CYS A 101 20.30 36.94 6.66
C CYS A 101 19.45 35.92 5.91
N LEU A 102 18.37 36.40 5.32
CA LEU A 102 17.69 35.68 4.24
C LEU A 102 18.47 35.98 2.96
N ASN A 103 18.79 34.95 2.16
CA ASN A 103 19.58 35.09 0.94
C ASN A 103 18.76 35.71 -0.21
N PHE A 104 18.38 36.97 -0.04
CA PHE A 104 17.70 37.80 -1.03
C PHE A 104 18.55 39.03 -1.34
N ASP A 105 18.63 39.37 -2.63
CA ASP A 105 19.24 40.62 -3.11
C ASP A 105 18.20 41.38 -3.94
N SER A 106 18.21 42.71 -3.82
CA SER A 106 17.53 43.59 -4.76
C SER A 106 16.02 43.34 -4.90
N CYS A 107 15.38 42.84 -3.83
CA CYS A 107 13.93 42.71 -3.77
C CYS A 107 13.25 44.06 -4.05
N CYS A 108 12.48 44.14 -5.13
CA CYS A 108 11.74 45.36 -5.48
C CYS A 108 10.53 45.59 -4.55
N GLY A 109 10.23 44.63 -3.66
CA GLY A 109 9.10 44.66 -2.73
C GLY A 109 7.72 44.54 -3.40
N LYS A 110 7.68 44.37 -4.73
CA LYS A 110 6.46 44.35 -5.54
C LYS A 110 6.25 43.06 -6.33
N CYS A 111 7.29 42.25 -6.55
CA CYS A 111 7.18 40.98 -7.30
C CYS A 111 7.19 39.75 -6.38
N PRO A 112 6.50 38.65 -6.76
CA PRO A 112 6.34 37.45 -5.92
C PRO A 112 7.61 36.59 -5.80
N GLU A 113 8.57 36.72 -6.71
CA GLU A 113 9.73 35.81 -6.85
C GLU A 113 11.02 36.63 -7.01
N CYS A 114 11.53 37.17 -5.89
CA CYS A 114 12.85 37.81 -5.90
C CYS A 114 13.94 36.72 -5.85
N ILE A 115 14.83 36.73 -6.84
CA ILE A 115 15.82 35.67 -7.12
C ILE A 115 16.93 35.66 -6.05
N ALA A 116 17.34 34.45 -5.63
CA ALA A 116 18.48 34.23 -4.74
C ALA A 116 19.81 34.45 -5.48
N THR A 117 20.74 35.13 -4.82
CA THR A 117 22.12 35.36 -5.28
C THR A 117 23.08 34.31 -4.68
N ASP A 118 24.37 34.46 -4.97
CA ASP A 118 25.43 33.63 -4.40
C ASP A 118 25.30 33.49 -2.87
N GLY A 119 25.32 32.23 -2.42
CA GLY A 119 25.00 31.83 -1.07
C GLY A 119 26.17 31.65 -0.12
N ALA A 120 25.89 30.94 0.98
CA ALA A 120 26.78 30.84 2.13
C ALA A 120 27.83 29.72 2.04
N TRP A 121 27.89 28.92 0.97
CA TRP A 121 28.98 27.95 0.75
C TRP A 121 30.26 28.63 0.21
N ALA A 122 30.62 29.75 0.82
CA ALA A 122 31.82 30.52 0.58
C ALA A 122 32.33 31.11 1.90
N GLN A 123 33.62 31.47 1.95
CA GLN A 123 34.21 32.08 3.15
C GLN A 123 33.62 33.48 3.44
N TYR A 124 33.19 34.18 2.38
CA TYR A 124 32.57 35.49 2.45
C TYR A 124 31.34 35.53 1.55
N MET A 125 30.31 36.26 1.98
CA MET A 125 29.07 36.44 1.24
C MET A 125 28.64 37.90 1.34
N ALA A 126 28.25 38.49 0.21
CA ALA A 126 27.58 39.78 0.22
C ALA A 126 26.09 39.58 0.53
N ALA A 127 25.58 40.33 1.51
CA ALA A 127 24.20 40.24 1.96
C ALA A 127 23.54 41.61 1.96
N ASP A 128 22.25 41.67 1.62
CA ASP A 128 21.49 42.91 1.70
C ASP A 128 21.15 43.24 3.15
N ALA A 129 21.44 44.48 3.56
CA ALA A 129 21.19 44.95 4.93
C ALA A 129 19.72 44.85 5.34
N ARG A 130 18.79 44.97 4.38
CA ARG A 130 17.35 44.94 4.64
C ARG A 130 16.84 43.56 5.05
N PHE A 131 17.55 42.50 4.65
CA PHE A 131 17.21 41.11 4.96
C PHE A 131 18.15 40.46 5.97
N THR A 132 19.01 41.27 6.58
CA THR A 132 19.97 40.86 7.60
C THR A 132 19.45 41.21 8.98
N VAL A 133 19.68 40.33 9.96
CA VAL A 133 19.37 40.62 11.37
C VAL A 133 20.57 40.29 12.26
N LYS A 134 20.72 41.09 13.32
CA LYS A 134 21.72 40.82 14.37
C LYS A 134 21.35 39.56 15.15
N LEU A 135 22.36 38.79 15.51
CA LEU A 135 22.23 37.59 16.33
C LEU A 135 22.61 37.93 17.77
N PRO A 136 21.84 37.46 18.77
CA PRO A 136 22.26 37.57 20.17
C PRO A 136 23.55 36.79 20.44
N ASP A 137 24.35 37.24 21.41
CA ASP A 137 25.66 36.64 21.70
C ASP A 137 25.60 35.15 22.09
N PHE A 138 24.51 34.74 22.75
CA PHE A 138 24.29 33.36 23.17
C PHE A 138 23.92 32.41 22.02
N LEU A 139 23.56 32.94 20.85
CA LEU A 139 23.08 32.12 19.73
C LEU A 139 24.25 31.68 18.84
N GLU A 140 24.57 30.38 18.87
CA GLU A 140 25.60 29.78 18.01
C GLU A 140 25.28 29.95 16.52
N PHE A 141 26.33 30.17 15.71
CA PHE A 141 26.18 30.38 14.25
C PHE A 141 25.54 29.18 13.54
N LEU A 142 25.87 27.94 13.92
CA LEU A 142 25.25 26.73 13.35
C LEU A 142 23.74 26.72 13.56
N THR A 143 23.29 27.02 14.79
CA THR A 143 21.87 27.12 15.09
C THR A 143 21.23 28.29 14.35
N ALA A 144 21.91 29.44 14.30
CA ALA A 144 21.41 30.62 13.61
C ALA A 144 21.23 30.40 12.10
N ALA A 145 22.13 29.68 11.44
CA ALA A 145 22.05 29.32 10.02
C ALA A 145 20.75 28.54 9.72
N CYS A 146 20.50 27.44 10.44
CA CYS A 146 19.26 26.65 10.30
C CYS A 146 17.97 27.45 10.59
N MET A 147 18.07 28.56 11.33
CA MET A 147 16.92 29.43 11.58
C MET A 147 16.54 30.29 10.38
N LYS A 148 17.46 30.53 9.41
CA LYS A 148 17.26 31.43 8.26
C LYS A 148 16.43 30.86 7.12
N CYS A 149 16.03 29.60 7.20
CA CYS A 149 15.00 29.05 6.32
C CYS A 149 13.92 28.32 7.11
N ALA A 150 14.27 27.18 7.72
CA ALA A 150 13.26 26.32 8.31
C ALA A 150 12.51 27.01 9.48
N SER A 151 13.24 27.55 10.47
CA SER A 151 12.58 28.18 11.63
C SER A 151 11.69 29.35 11.23
N ILE A 152 12.21 30.25 10.40
CA ILE A 152 11.47 31.45 10.01
C ILE A 152 10.23 31.10 9.17
N THR A 153 10.29 30.06 8.34
CA THR A 153 9.18 29.59 7.51
C THR A 153 8.01 29.06 8.37
N VAL A 154 8.30 28.24 9.39
CA VAL A 154 7.24 27.77 10.30
C VAL A 154 6.71 28.88 11.19
N CYS A 155 7.58 29.74 11.74
CA CYS A 155 7.14 30.90 12.51
C CYS A 155 6.25 31.84 11.68
N GLY A 156 6.58 32.06 10.41
CA GLY A 156 5.76 32.80 9.46
C GLY A 156 4.41 32.12 9.22
N GLY A 157 4.41 30.79 9.04
CA GLY A 157 3.18 30.01 8.89
C GLY A 157 2.26 30.08 10.12
N ILE A 158 2.83 30.01 11.32
CA ILE A 158 2.10 30.18 12.59
C ILE A 158 1.49 31.58 12.68
N LYS A 159 2.27 32.63 12.40
CA LYS A 159 1.75 34.02 12.40
C LYS A 159 0.63 34.21 11.38
N ARG A 160 0.75 33.60 10.20
CA ARG A 160 -0.26 33.68 9.13
C ARG A 160 -1.53 32.89 9.45
N ALA A 161 -1.45 31.87 10.31
CA ALA A 161 -2.63 31.15 10.78
C ALA A 161 -3.58 32.01 11.63
N GLN A 162 -3.06 33.11 12.24
CA GLN A 162 -3.83 34.07 13.05
C GLN A 162 -4.66 33.41 14.17
N VAL A 163 -4.19 32.29 14.72
CA VAL A 163 -4.87 31.59 15.80
C VAL A 163 -4.65 32.35 17.12
N PRO A 164 -5.72 32.73 17.86
CA PRO A 164 -5.60 33.42 19.14
C PRO A 164 -4.83 32.61 20.19
N SER A 165 -4.36 33.30 21.23
CA SER A 165 -3.76 32.62 22.39
C SER A 165 -4.73 31.59 22.98
N GLY A 166 -4.25 30.36 23.21
CA GLY A 166 -5.05 29.23 23.68
C GLY A 166 -5.69 28.39 22.57
N GLY A 167 -5.61 28.82 21.31
CA GLY A 167 -6.09 28.05 20.16
C GLY A 167 -5.17 26.90 19.74
N SER A 168 -5.68 26.01 18.88
CA SER A 168 -5.01 24.77 18.48
C SER A 168 -4.42 24.82 17.07
N ILE A 169 -3.12 24.51 16.93
CA ILE A 169 -2.43 24.39 15.63
C ILE A 169 -1.74 23.03 15.49
N GLY A 170 -2.01 22.31 14.39
CA GLY A 170 -1.26 21.12 14.00
C GLY A 170 -0.20 21.37 12.92
N ILE A 171 0.91 20.63 12.90
CA ILE A 171 1.99 20.75 11.90
C ILE A 171 2.14 19.45 11.10
N VAL A 172 1.67 19.44 9.87
CA VAL A 172 1.68 18.28 8.98
C VAL A 172 3.05 18.11 8.32
N GLY A 173 3.89 17.25 8.91
CA GLY A 173 5.25 16.92 8.46
C GLY A 173 6.30 17.08 9.57
N ILE A 174 7.45 16.38 9.46
CA ILE A 174 8.51 16.37 10.49
C ILE A 174 9.87 16.91 10.01
N GLY A 175 9.89 17.87 9.08
CA GLY A 175 11.13 18.56 8.76
C GLY A 175 11.73 19.29 9.98
N VAL A 176 12.98 19.77 9.86
CA VAL A 176 13.64 20.72 10.80
C VAL A 176 12.69 21.85 11.22
N LEU A 177 11.83 22.27 10.27
CA LEU A 177 10.64 23.12 10.38
C LEU A 177 9.82 22.88 11.67
N ALA A 178 9.48 21.63 11.96
CA ALA A 178 8.46 21.29 12.94
C ALA A 178 9.02 21.21 14.38
N ILE A 179 10.30 20.90 14.57
CA ILE A 179 10.95 20.78 15.90
C ILE A 179 11.12 22.16 16.55
N LEU A 180 11.31 23.21 15.75
CA LEU A 180 11.63 24.57 16.23
C LEU A 180 10.40 25.33 16.77
N ALA A 181 9.18 24.89 16.44
CA ALA A 181 7.94 25.52 16.87
C ALA A 181 7.72 25.50 18.41
N ARG A 182 8.33 24.55 19.14
CA ARG A 182 8.14 24.40 20.60
C ARG A 182 8.97 25.38 21.46
N LYS A 183 9.96 26.07 20.86
CA LYS A 183 10.72 27.12 21.57
C LYS A 183 9.99 28.48 21.63
N LEU A 184 8.80 28.59 21.02
CA LEU A 184 7.98 29.79 21.09
C LEU A 184 7.32 29.95 22.48
N PRO A 185 7.09 31.19 22.96
CA PRO A 185 6.59 31.44 24.32
C PRO A 185 5.30 30.69 24.64
N LYS A 186 5.12 30.21 25.89
CA LYS A 186 3.88 29.53 26.38
C LYS A 186 2.56 30.27 26.09
N GLN A 187 2.62 31.59 25.83
CA GLN A 187 1.49 32.44 25.47
C GLN A 187 0.99 32.20 24.03
N TRP A 188 1.80 31.51 23.23
CA TRP A 188 1.57 31.04 21.87
C TRP A 188 1.32 29.53 21.96
N TYR A 189 0.35 29.12 22.79
CA TYR A 189 0.10 27.72 23.15
C TYR A 189 -0.40 26.93 21.93
N PHE A 190 0.52 26.59 21.04
CA PHE A 190 0.30 25.74 19.89
C PHE A 190 0.59 24.30 20.30
N ARG A 191 -0.30 23.38 19.94
CA ARG A 191 -0.15 21.96 20.21
C ARG A 191 0.27 21.26 18.93
N PRO A 192 1.55 21.34 18.53
CA PRO A 192 1.99 20.88 17.23
C PRO A 192 1.70 19.39 17.09
N LEU A 193 0.83 19.06 16.15
CA LEU A 193 0.49 17.70 15.76
C LEU A 193 1.32 17.31 14.57
N TYR A 194 2.25 16.39 14.77
CA TYR A 194 3.13 15.89 13.72
C TYR A 194 2.48 14.69 13.05
N PHE A 195 2.66 14.60 11.73
CA PHE A 195 2.22 13.48 10.90
C PHE A 195 3.45 12.83 10.29
N ILE A 196 3.71 11.58 10.67
CA ILE A 196 5.04 11.01 10.54
C ILE A 196 4.98 9.51 10.24
N SER A 197 5.98 9.01 9.52
CA SER A 197 6.44 7.62 9.57
C SER A 197 6.92 7.22 10.97
N GLN A 198 6.96 5.93 11.29
CA GLN A 198 7.36 5.44 12.62
C GLN A 198 8.77 5.91 13.03
N ALA A 199 9.74 5.90 12.11
CA ALA A 199 11.13 6.24 12.40
C ALA A 199 11.33 7.67 12.93
N ALA A 200 10.55 8.62 12.45
CA ALA A 200 10.69 10.00 12.89
C ALA A 200 9.82 10.33 14.13
N LEU A 201 8.85 9.48 14.48
CA LEU A 201 8.29 9.47 15.83
C LEU A 201 9.32 9.04 16.87
N ASP A 202 10.10 8.01 16.56
CA ASP A 202 11.13 7.51 17.47
C ASP A 202 12.24 8.57 17.67
N LEU A 203 12.61 9.28 16.60
CA LEU A 203 13.53 10.42 16.67
C LEU A 203 12.98 11.55 17.55
N VAL A 204 11.71 11.94 17.38
CA VAL A 204 11.10 12.98 18.22
C VAL A 204 10.92 12.52 19.66
N ALA A 205 10.67 11.23 19.90
CA ALA A 205 10.62 10.66 21.23
C ALA A 205 11.98 10.70 21.95
N SER A 206 13.09 10.75 21.20
CA SER A 206 14.45 10.91 21.75
C SER A 206 14.78 12.34 22.19
N TYR A 207 14.04 13.35 21.71
CA TYR A 207 14.32 14.74 22.08
C TYR A 207 13.81 15.08 23.48
N ASN A 208 14.57 15.94 24.17
CA ASN A 208 14.17 16.48 25.49
C ASN A 208 12.90 17.33 25.42
N LEU A 209 12.59 17.92 24.26
CA LEU A 209 11.41 18.74 24.02
C LEU A 209 10.41 17.98 23.13
N LYS A 210 9.65 17.06 23.73
CA LYS A 210 8.67 16.21 23.03
C LYS A 210 7.36 16.95 22.76
N PRO A 211 6.64 16.68 21.66
CA PRO A 211 5.28 17.19 21.42
C PRO A 211 4.30 16.75 22.50
N ASP A 212 3.20 17.48 22.65
CA ASP A 212 2.12 17.07 23.57
C ASP A 212 1.35 15.87 23.02
N ILE A 213 1.25 15.75 21.69
CA ILE A 213 0.64 14.62 20.99
C ILE A 213 1.43 14.35 19.72
N CYS A 214 1.65 13.06 19.46
CA CYS A 214 2.13 12.59 18.18
C CYS A 214 1.06 11.71 17.52
N ILE A 215 0.82 11.90 16.21
CA ILE A 215 -0.16 11.12 15.44
C ILE A 215 0.55 10.50 14.24
N LEU A 216 0.41 9.19 14.06
CA LEU A 216 0.94 8.53 12.87
C LEU A 216 0.14 8.99 11.65
N SER A 217 0.81 9.25 10.53
CA SER A 217 0.11 9.56 9.27
C SER A 217 -0.79 8.40 8.80
N THR A 218 -0.50 7.19 9.26
CA THR A 218 -1.28 5.96 9.01
C THR A 218 -2.44 5.74 10.00
N ASP A 219 -2.53 6.53 11.08
CA ASP A 219 -3.66 6.41 12.01
C ASP A 219 -4.98 6.71 11.28
N PRO A 220 -6.05 5.95 11.52
CA PRO A 220 -7.38 6.32 11.04
C PRO A 220 -7.75 7.70 11.55
N VAL A 221 -8.32 8.53 10.67
CA VAL A 221 -8.67 9.93 10.95
C VAL A 221 -9.55 10.06 12.20
N GLU A 222 -10.45 9.11 12.42
CA GLU A 222 -11.31 9.06 13.60
C GLU A 222 -10.50 8.91 14.90
N THR A 223 -9.43 8.12 14.87
CA THR A 223 -8.49 7.95 15.99
C THR A 223 -7.68 9.22 16.20
N SER A 224 -7.18 9.83 15.13
CA SER A 224 -6.45 11.10 15.18
C SER A 224 -7.30 12.21 15.77
N MET A 225 -8.56 12.32 15.34
CA MET A 225 -9.53 13.30 15.83
C MET A 225 -9.88 13.07 17.30
N LYS A 226 -9.99 11.82 17.74
CA LYS A 226 -10.19 11.49 19.15
C LYS A 226 -9.00 11.95 20.00
N LYS A 227 -7.78 11.60 19.60
CA LYS A 227 -6.54 12.06 20.27
C LYS A 227 -6.48 13.59 20.36
N ILE A 228 -6.82 14.29 19.27
CA ILE A 228 -6.93 15.76 19.27
C ILE A 228 -7.94 16.22 20.30
N THR A 229 -9.16 15.69 20.25
CA THR A 229 -10.28 16.13 21.09
C THR A 229 -10.01 15.89 22.59
N ASP A 230 -9.46 14.73 22.94
CA ASP A 230 -9.15 14.36 24.32
C ASP A 230 -8.17 15.35 24.96
N VAL A 231 -7.26 15.89 24.15
CA VAL A 231 -6.26 16.84 24.60
C VAL A 231 -6.80 18.26 24.52
N THR A 232 -7.33 18.70 23.37
CA THR A 232 -7.82 20.07 23.16
C THR A 232 -8.97 20.43 24.09
N LYS A 233 -9.83 19.46 24.45
CA LYS A 233 -11.04 19.67 25.28
C LYS A 233 -11.93 20.81 24.73
N ILE A 234 -11.97 20.95 23.40
CA ILE A 234 -12.76 21.98 22.70
C ILE A 234 -14.10 21.36 22.28
N ASP A 235 -15.20 22.12 22.40
CA ASP A 235 -16.55 21.67 22.05
C ASP A 235 -16.74 21.34 20.56
N CYS A 236 -15.91 21.92 19.70
CA CYS A 236 -15.88 21.66 18.26
C CYS A 236 -14.66 20.77 17.90
N PRO A 237 -14.88 19.57 17.32
CA PRO A 237 -13.79 18.66 17.00
C PRO A 237 -12.89 19.19 15.88
N GLY A 238 -11.58 19.07 16.07
CA GLY A 238 -10.54 19.45 15.10
C GLY A 238 -9.66 20.60 15.58
N LEU A 239 -8.82 21.10 14.67
CA LEU A 239 -7.79 22.11 14.94
C LEU A 239 -8.16 23.47 14.35
N ASP A 240 -7.82 24.54 15.06
CA ASP A 240 -8.08 25.92 14.63
C ASP A 240 -7.26 26.26 13.40
N ALA A 241 -6.03 25.75 13.32
CA ALA A 241 -5.30 25.72 12.07
C ALA A 241 -4.43 24.46 11.88
N THR A 242 -4.11 24.17 10.63
CA THR A 242 -3.05 23.22 10.27
C THR A 242 -1.99 23.89 9.40
N ILE A 243 -0.72 23.61 9.69
CA ILE A 243 0.44 24.11 8.95
C ILE A 243 1.02 22.93 8.19
N ILE A 244 1.04 23.00 6.87
CA ILE A 244 1.44 21.88 6.01
C ILE A 244 2.90 22.08 5.61
N ALA A 245 3.80 21.36 6.26
CA ALA A 245 5.25 21.40 6.08
C ALA A 245 5.78 20.20 5.27
N SER A 246 4.90 19.50 4.56
CA SER A 246 5.21 18.40 3.65
C SER A 246 4.63 18.69 2.27
N ASP A 247 5.36 18.31 1.24
CA ASP A 247 4.98 18.32 -0.17
C ASP A 247 4.17 17.08 -0.61
N ALA A 248 4.05 16.06 0.24
CA ALA A 248 3.30 14.85 -0.07
C ALA A 248 1.79 15.13 -0.22
N PRO A 249 1.12 14.76 -1.32
CA PRO A 249 -0.32 15.04 -1.52
C PRO A 249 -1.23 14.55 -0.38
N ALA A 250 -0.91 13.41 0.22
CA ALA A 250 -1.68 12.85 1.35
C ALA A 250 -1.67 13.75 2.60
N ALA A 251 -0.61 14.56 2.79
CA ALA A 251 -0.53 15.52 3.89
C ALA A 251 -1.63 16.58 3.79
N PHE A 252 -1.99 16.99 2.58
CA PHE A 252 -3.00 18.02 2.32
C PHE A 252 -4.41 17.53 2.66
N ASP A 253 -4.72 16.31 2.26
CA ASP A 253 -6.01 15.67 2.55
C ASP A 253 -6.18 15.44 4.05
N LEU A 254 -5.09 15.04 4.71
CA LEU A 254 -5.08 14.81 6.14
C LEU A 254 -5.20 16.11 6.92
N ALA A 255 -4.48 17.17 6.52
CA ALA A 255 -4.66 18.53 7.04
C ALA A 255 -6.11 18.99 6.93
N ALA A 256 -6.74 18.76 5.77
CA ALA A 256 -8.14 19.10 5.52
C ALA A 256 -9.09 18.43 6.51
N LYS A 257 -8.83 17.16 6.84
CA LYS A 257 -9.67 16.36 7.72
C LYS A 257 -9.48 16.72 9.19
N LEU A 258 -8.29 17.18 9.60
CA LEU A 258 -8.02 17.54 11.00
C LEU A 258 -8.33 19.01 11.32
N THR A 259 -8.35 19.90 10.32
CA THR A 259 -8.79 21.28 10.52
C THR A 259 -10.30 21.34 10.79
N ARG A 260 -10.69 22.05 11.86
CA ARG A 260 -12.09 22.23 12.23
C ARG A 260 -12.85 23.10 11.21
N LYS A 261 -14.18 23.13 11.32
CA LYS A 261 -15.00 24.08 10.55
C LYS A 261 -14.58 25.52 10.86
N HIS A 262 -14.43 26.34 9.83
CA HIS A 262 -13.90 27.71 9.92
C HIS A 262 -12.44 27.80 10.40
N GLY A 263 -11.69 26.68 10.43
CA GLY A 263 -10.26 26.68 10.69
C GLY A 263 -9.43 27.04 9.45
N THR A 264 -8.17 27.40 9.67
CA THR A 264 -7.24 27.87 8.63
C THR A 264 -6.25 26.78 8.25
N ARG A 265 -5.92 26.65 6.95
CA ARG A 265 -4.82 25.80 6.50
C ARG A 265 -3.73 26.68 5.91
N VAL A 266 -2.52 26.57 6.44
CA VAL A 266 -1.36 27.32 5.97
C VAL A 266 -0.42 26.38 5.23
N LEU A 267 -0.22 26.67 3.95
CA LEU A 267 0.60 25.88 3.07
C LEU A 267 2.04 26.37 3.07
N LEU A 268 3.00 25.48 3.38
CA LEU A 268 4.43 25.78 3.31
C LEU A 268 5.14 24.86 2.30
N GLY A 269 4.90 23.55 2.34
CA GLY A 269 5.41 22.60 1.34
C GLY A 269 4.60 22.62 0.05
N GLN A 270 5.23 22.51 -1.12
CA GLN A 270 4.53 22.53 -2.41
C GLN A 270 4.67 21.18 -3.13
N PRO A 271 3.56 20.54 -3.57
CA PRO A 271 3.62 19.28 -4.31
C PRO A 271 4.00 19.54 -5.78
N GLU A 272 4.86 18.69 -6.37
CA GLU A 272 5.35 18.81 -7.75
C GLU A 272 4.24 19.01 -8.81
N LYS A 273 3.12 18.30 -8.66
CA LYS A 273 2.02 18.32 -9.64
C LYS A 273 0.93 19.36 -9.34
N GLY A 274 1.14 20.21 -8.32
CA GLY A 274 0.11 21.09 -7.76
C GLY A 274 -1.03 20.31 -7.09
N VAL A 275 -1.88 21.01 -6.32
CA VAL A 275 -3.04 20.39 -5.65
C VAL A 275 -4.17 20.18 -6.66
N LYS A 276 -4.06 19.19 -7.54
CA LYS A 276 -4.99 18.98 -8.67
C LYS A 276 -6.39 18.44 -8.33
N ASN A 277 -6.76 18.25 -7.06
CA ASN A 277 -7.98 17.51 -6.70
C ASN A 277 -8.88 18.16 -5.64
N VAL A 278 -8.90 19.49 -5.48
CA VAL A 278 -10.07 20.12 -4.87
C VAL A 278 -11.06 20.43 -5.98
N LYS A 279 -11.96 19.49 -6.29
CA LYS A 279 -13.22 19.82 -6.97
C LYS A 279 -14.01 20.73 -6.03
N ILE A 280 -13.71 22.03 -6.04
CA ILE A 280 -14.62 23.02 -5.48
C ILE A 280 -15.87 22.91 -6.35
N LYS A 281 -16.90 22.21 -5.86
CA LYS A 281 -18.23 22.35 -6.43
C LYS A 281 -18.56 23.82 -6.31
N GLU A 282 -18.57 24.54 -7.42
CA GLU A 282 -19.12 25.89 -7.47
C GLU A 282 -20.50 25.85 -6.83
N TRP A 283 -20.60 26.50 -5.68
CA TRP A 283 -21.83 26.54 -4.93
C TRP A 283 -22.67 27.67 -5.52
N LYS A 284 -23.70 27.30 -6.28
CA LYS A 284 -24.63 28.27 -6.85
C LYS A 284 -25.49 28.90 -5.73
N PRO A 285 -25.65 30.24 -5.67
CA PRO A 285 -26.45 30.93 -4.66
C PRO A 285 -27.90 30.44 -4.56
N GLU A 286 -28.45 29.96 -5.68
CA GLU A 286 -29.79 29.37 -5.79
C GLU A 286 -30.01 28.20 -4.83
N ASN A 287 -28.96 27.42 -4.54
CA ASN A 287 -29.01 26.29 -3.61
C ASN A 287 -29.13 26.76 -2.15
N ALA A 288 -28.62 27.96 -1.83
CA ALA A 288 -28.79 28.58 -0.51
C ALA A 288 -30.23 28.96 -0.26
N GLU A 289 -30.85 29.58 -1.27
CA GLU A 289 -32.20 30.10 -1.19
C GLU A 289 -33.20 28.96 -1.07
N LYS A 290 -33.01 27.90 -1.86
CA LYS A 290 -33.80 26.68 -1.76
C LYS A 290 -33.65 26.01 -0.38
N MET A 291 -32.44 25.91 0.15
CA MET A 291 -32.21 25.37 1.49
C MET A 291 -32.82 26.25 2.60
N ARG A 292 -32.75 27.58 2.45
CA ARG A 292 -33.39 28.53 3.37
C ARG A 292 -34.90 28.37 3.33
N GLN A 293 -35.51 28.26 2.16
CA GLN A 293 -36.95 28.06 2.01
C GLN A 293 -37.40 26.71 2.60
N GLU A 294 -36.63 25.63 2.39
CA GLU A 294 -36.90 24.32 2.98
C GLU A 294 -36.77 24.32 4.52
N TYR A 295 -35.84 25.10 5.06
CA TYR A 295 -35.65 25.29 6.50
C TYR A 295 -36.77 26.11 7.13
N MET A 296 -37.15 27.24 6.51
CA MET A 296 -38.24 28.10 6.98
C MET A 296 -39.62 27.44 6.84
N ALA A 297 -39.79 26.50 5.91
CA ALA A 297 -41.02 25.74 5.72
C ALA A 297 -41.23 24.61 6.74
N GLY A 298 -40.36 24.45 7.75
CA GLY A 298 -40.52 23.47 8.83
C GLY A 298 -40.48 22.00 8.40
N LYS A 299 -40.07 21.69 7.16
CA LYS A 299 -40.07 20.33 6.59
C LYS A 299 -38.82 19.51 6.92
N VAL A 300 -37.96 19.99 7.81
CA VAL A 300 -36.69 19.31 8.14
C VAL A 300 -36.53 19.22 9.67
N ASP A 301 -36.97 18.11 10.25
CA ASP A 301 -36.43 17.67 11.54
C ASP A 301 -34.97 17.25 11.33
N MET A 302 -34.09 18.22 11.56
CA MET A 302 -32.65 18.09 11.35
C MET A 302 -32.04 17.10 12.35
N ALA A 303 -32.65 16.87 13.52
CA ALA A 303 -32.17 15.91 14.51
C ALA A 303 -32.44 14.45 14.08
N ALA A 304 -33.59 14.19 13.45
CA ALA A 304 -33.90 12.88 12.86
C ALA A 304 -32.99 12.58 11.64
N LYS A 305 -32.77 13.58 10.78
CA LYS A 305 -31.87 13.47 9.60
C LYS A 305 -30.39 13.36 10.00
N LEU A 306 -29.97 13.97 11.12
CA LEU A 306 -28.61 13.86 11.64
C LEU A 306 -28.37 12.52 12.34
N ARG A 307 -29.37 11.95 13.04
CA ARG A 307 -29.26 10.58 13.58
C ARG A 307 -29.15 9.53 12.47
N SER A 308 -29.86 9.69 11.36
CA SER A 308 -29.72 8.77 10.23
C SER A 308 -28.42 8.97 9.44
N LYS A 309 -27.92 10.21 9.31
CA LYS A 309 -26.65 10.50 8.64
C LYS A 309 -25.39 10.19 9.46
N ARG A 310 -25.46 10.16 10.81
CA ARG A 310 -24.34 9.77 11.68
C ARG A 310 -23.96 8.29 11.54
N CYS A 311 -24.80 7.47 10.89
CA CYS A 311 -24.58 6.03 10.70
C CYS A 311 -24.50 5.58 9.22
N GLN A 312 -24.48 6.50 8.26
CA GLN A 312 -24.23 6.15 6.85
C GLN A 312 -23.08 6.99 6.30
N LYS A 313 -21.85 6.56 6.65
CA LYS A 313 -20.75 6.63 5.67
C LYS A 313 -21.35 5.94 4.44
N GLN A 314 -21.51 6.64 3.33
CA GLN A 314 -21.97 6.01 2.09
C GLN A 314 -20.81 5.15 1.56
N THR A 315 -20.50 4.08 2.29
CA THR A 315 -19.70 2.97 1.81
C THR A 315 -20.39 2.51 0.53
N SER A 316 -19.65 2.54 -0.58
CA SER A 316 -20.09 1.94 -1.83
C SER A 316 -20.70 0.56 -1.53
N VAL A 317 -21.77 0.19 -2.22
CA VAL A 317 -22.40 -1.14 -2.08
C VAL A 317 -21.34 -2.24 -2.10
N LYS A 318 -20.32 -2.08 -2.93
CA LYS A 318 -19.13 -2.94 -3.02
C LYS A 318 -18.39 -3.09 -1.68
N GLN A 319 -18.14 -1.99 -0.97
CA GLN A 319 -17.44 -2.04 0.33
C GLN A 319 -18.30 -2.70 1.41
N ARG A 320 -19.62 -2.45 1.43
CA ARG A 320 -20.53 -3.13 2.37
C ARG A 320 -20.59 -4.63 2.15
N LEU A 321 -20.53 -5.07 0.89
CA LEU A 321 -20.49 -6.48 0.54
C LEU A 321 -19.19 -7.13 1.03
N ILE A 322 -18.05 -6.47 0.86
CA ILE A 322 -16.74 -6.95 1.35
C ILE A 322 -16.71 -7.04 2.88
N ASP A 323 -17.14 -5.99 3.58
CA ASP A 323 -17.02 -5.94 5.04
C ASP A 323 -17.95 -6.95 5.74
N ASN A 324 -19.05 -7.35 5.09
CA ASN A 324 -20.08 -8.23 5.64
C ASN A 324 -20.18 -9.60 4.94
N GLN A 325 -19.14 -10.07 4.24
CA GLN A 325 -19.17 -11.35 3.50
C GLN A 325 -19.65 -12.52 4.37
N LEU A 326 -19.05 -12.74 5.55
CA LEU A 326 -19.46 -13.81 6.46
C LEU A 326 -20.91 -13.66 6.92
N GLY A 327 -21.35 -12.46 7.28
CA GLY A 327 -22.73 -12.21 7.74
C GLY A 327 -23.78 -12.51 6.66
N ILE A 328 -23.49 -12.14 5.41
CA ILE A 328 -24.36 -12.43 4.26
C ILE A 328 -24.41 -13.94 4.01
N CYS A 329 -23.25 -14.62 4.02
CA CYS A 329 -23.18 -16.07 3.83
C CYS A 329 -23.95 -16.82 4.93
N LEU A 330 -23.76 -16.45 6.20
CA LEU A 330 -24.51 -17.03 7.31
C LEU A 330 -26.01 -16.72 7.21
N GLY A 331 -26.40 -15.53 6.76
CA GLY A 331 -27.80 -15.17 6.54
C GLY A 331 -28.49 -16.03 5.48
N ILE A 332 -27.75 -16.48 4.46
CA ILE A 332 -28.26 -17.39 3.41
C ILE A 332 -28.24 -18.85 3.87
N LEU A 333 -27.16 -19.29 4.55
CA LEU A 333 -26.97 -20.69 4.94
C LEU A 333 -27.77 -21.09 6.18
N THR A 334 -28.01 -20.18 7.14
CA THR A 334 -28.73 -20.51 8.38
C THR A 334 -30.16 -20.98 8.13
N PRO A 335 -31.00 -20.31 7.31
CA PRO A 335 -32.32 -20.81 6.96
C PRO A 335 -32.29 -22.17 6.27
N LEU A 336 -31.27 -22.43 5.44
CA LEU A 336 -31.09 -23.73 4.78
C LEU A 336 -30.76 -24.83 5.80
N LEU A 337 -29.87 -24.56 6.75
CA LEU A 337 -29.55 -25.50 7.83
C LEU A 337 -30.78 -25.78 8.72
N VAL A 338 -31.54 -24.75 9.10
CA VAL A 338 -32.79 -24.92 9.85
C VAL A 338 -33.81 -25.74 9.07
N ALA A 339 -33.93 -25.51 7.75
CA ALA A 339 -34.79 -26.29 6.89
C ALA A 339 -34.36 -27.76 6.75
N GLN A 340 -33.07 -28.07 6.90
CA GLN A 340 -32.58 -29.45 6.91
C GLN A 340 -32.89 -30.20 8.21
N CYS A 341 -32.98 -29.47 9.33
CA CYS A 341 -33.33 -30.05 10.64
C CYS A 341 -34.83 -30.39 10.78
N ASN A 342 -35.67 -29.92 9.86
CA ASN A 342 -37.11 -30.16 9.88
C ASN A 342 -37.51 -31.18 8.80
N SER A 343 -38.14 -32.28 9.20
CA SER A 343 -38.56 -33.37 8.31
C SER A 343 -39.55 -32.93 7.22
N LEU A 344 -40.32 -31.86 7.43
CA LEU A 344 -41.28 -31.32 6.46
C LEU A 344 -40.59 -30.52 5.33
N THR A 345 -39.54 -29.76 5.65
CA THR A 345 -38.86 -28.86 4.70
C THR A 345 -37.58 -29.45 4.12
N ARG A 346 -37.04 -30.52 4.72
CA ARG A 346 -35.88 -31.26 4.21
C ARG A 346 -36.05 -31.78 2.77
N PRO A 347 -37.19 -32.36 2.35
CA PRO A 347 -37.37 -32.79 0.96
C PRO A 347 -37.33 -31.62 -0.04
N LEU A 348 -37.83 -30.45 0.36
CA LEU A 348 -37.87 -29.24 -0.47
C LEU A 348 -36.48 -28.63 -0.68
N THR A 349 -35.57 -28.81 0.29
CA THR A 349 -34.22 -28.23 0.27
C THR A 349 -33.13 -29.26 -0.06
N ALA A 350 -33.48 -30.53 -0.29
CA ALA A 350 -32.53 -31.61 -0.56
C ALA A 350 -31.62 -31.34 -1.77
N LYS A 351 -32.14 -30.71 -2.83
CA LYS A 351 -31.37 -30.36 -4.03
C LYS A 351 -30.24 -29.35 -3.77
N LEU A 352 -30.37 -28.56 -2.70
CA LEU A 352 -29.41 -27.52 -2.33
C LEU A 352 -28.29 -28.05 -1.43
N THR A 353 -28.47 -29.22 -0.81
CA THR A 353 -27.63 -29.71 0.29
C THR A 353 -27.09 -31.12 0.09
N SER A 354 -27.60 -31.85 -0.90
CA SER A 354 -27.21 -33.23 -1.21
C SER A 354 -26.90 -33.42 -2.70
N LEU A 355 -26.04 -34.41 -2.99
CA LEU A 355 -25.73 -34.80 -4.36
C LEU A 355 -27.00 -35.36 -5.05
N SER A 356 -27.34 -34.80 -6.20
CA SER A 356 -28.52 -35.22 -6.98
C SER A 356 -28.26 -36.49 -7.79
N TYR A 357 -29.32 -37.18 -8.22
CA TYR A 357 -29.28 -38.32 -9.15
C TYR A 357 -28.53 -39.56 -8.64
N ARG A 358 -28.68 -39.91 -7.36
CA ARG A 358 -28.13 -41.16 -6.82
C ARG A 358 -28.84 -42.38 -7.42
N ASP A 359 -28.11 -43.26 -8.07
CA ASP A 359 -28.60 -44.58 -8.47
C ASP A 359 -28.57 -45.52 -7.26
N LYS A 360 -29.68 -46.22 -7.01
CA LYS A 360 -29.84 -47.12 -5.86
C LYS A 360 -29.14 -48.46 -6.04
N PHE A 361 -28.88 -48.87 -7.28
CA PHE A 361 -28.28 -50.15 -7.64
C PHE A 361 -26.77 -50.06 -7.69
N THR A 362 -26.23 -49.05 -8.39
CA THR A 362 -24.77 -48.86 -8.50
C THR A 362 -24.20 -48.10 -7.30
N GLY A 363 -25.02 -47.29 -6.62
CA GLY A 363 -24.59 -46.40 -5.56
C GLY A 363 -23.89 -45.13 -6.07
N GLU A 364 -23.71 -45.03 -7.38
CA GLU A 364 -23.07 -43.91 -8.09
C GLU A 364 -24.09 -42.80 -8.37
N TYR A 365 -23.62 -41.70 -8.95
CA TYR A 365 -24.43 -40.51 -9.19
C TYR A 365 -24.44 -40.12 -10.67
N GLY A 366 -25.64 -39.96 -11.22
CA GLY A 366 -25.85 -39.37 -12.53
C GLY A 366 -25.51 -37.87 -12.57
N VAL A 367 -25.35 -37.33 -13.78
CA VAL A 367 -25.01 -35.91 -14.01
C VAL A 367 -26.22 -35.14 -14.56
N GLY A 368 -26.68 -34.07 -13.89
CA GLY A 368 -27.88 -33.34 -14.30
C GLY A 368 -27.90 -31.84 -13.96
N SER A 369 -28.97 -31.16 -14.37
CA SER A 369 -29.17 -29.73 -14.13
C SER A 369 -29.44 -29.39 -12.65
N ASP A 370 -29.98 -30.32 -11.87
CA ASP A 370 -30.23 -30.10 -10.43
C ASP A 370 -28.93 -29.94 -9.65
N ASP A 371 -27.78 -30.35 -10.19
CA ASP A 371 -26.48 -30.14 -9.56
C ASP A 371 -26.11 -28.64 -9.47
N ASN A 372 -26.68 -27.79 -10.32
CA ASN A 372 -26.46 -26.34 -10.30
C ASN A 372 -26.96 -25.69 -8.99
N TYR A 373 -28.00 -26.25 -8.36
CA TYR A 373 -28.49 -25.79 -7.06
C TYR A 373 -27.42 -25.99 -5.97
N LEU A 374 -26.77 -27.16 -5.97
CA LEU A 374 -25.68 -27.44 -5.04
C LEU A 374 -24.46 -26.56 -5.32
N VAL A 375 -24.11 -26.34 -6.60
CA VAL A 375 -23.01 -25.41 -6.98
C VAL A 375 -23.26 -24.00 -6.45
N ALA A 376 -24.50 -23.49 -6.55
CA ALA A 376 -24.85 -22.18 -6.01
C ALA A 376 -24.66 -22.09 -4.50
N VAL A 377 -25.02 -23.14 -3.75
CA VAL A 377 -24.76 -23.21 -2.30
C VAL A 377 -23.27 -23.30 -2.01
N LEU A 378 -22.51 -24.11 -2.77
CA LEU A 378 -21.07 -24.23 -2.61
C LEU A 378 -20.34 -22.90 -2.84
N ILE A 379 -20.79 -22.04 -3.76
CA ILE A 379 -20.25 -20.68 -3.94
C ILE A 379 -20.40 -19.87 -2.64
N VAL A 380 -21.56 -19.93 -1.99
CA VAL A 380 -21.83 -19.22 -0.73
C VAL A 380 -20.99 -19.82 0.41
N VAL A 381 -20.91 -21.14 0.48
CA VAL A 381 -20.08 -21.86 1.47
C VAL A 381 -18.60 -21.48 1.32
N LEU A 382 -18.04 -21.54 0.11
CA LEU A 382 -16.65 -21.18 -0.16
C LEU A 382 -16.37 -19.71 0.16
N THR A 383 -17.31 -18.80 -0.14
CA THR A 383 -17.18 -17.38 0.21
C THR A 383 -17.17 -17.16 1.72
N GLY A 384 -18.07 -17.84 2.45
CA GLY A 384 -18.12 -17.79 3.91
C GLY A 384 -16.87 -18.41 4.56
N MET A 385 -16.41 -19.56 4.06
CA MET A 385 -15.19 -20.23 4.51
C MET A 385 -13.96 -19.37 4.28
N ARG A 386 -13.86 -18.68 3.13
CA ARG A 386 -12.77 -17.74 2.85
C ARG A 386 -12.69 -16.64 3.91
N ASP A 387 -13.79 -15.93 4.12
CA ASP A 387 -13.83 -14.81 5.08
C ASP A 387 -13.62 -15.31 6.52
N ALA A 388 -14.22 -16.44 6.90
CA ALA A 388 -14.02 -17.05 8.22
C ALA A 388 -12.56 -17.47 8.46
N THR A 389 -11.94 -18.12 7.48
CA THR A 389 -10.53 -18.56 7.58
C THR A 389 -9.61 -17.35 7.69
N MET A 390 -9.83 -16.31 6.88
CA MET A 390 -9.06 -15.07 6.96
C MET A 390 -9.20 -14.40 8.33
N ARG A 391 -10.41 -14.30 8.88
CA ARG A 391 -10.68 -13.59 10.15
C ARG A 391 -10.31 -14.36 11.42
N PHE A 392 -10.57 -15.67 11.45
CA PHE A 392 -10.46 -16.46 12.68
C PHE A 392 -9.19 -17.31 12.76
N VAL A 393 -8.57 -17.62 11.62
CA VAL A 393 -7.35 -18.44 11.57
C VAL A 393 -6.16 -17.59 11.16
N LEU A 394 -6.25 -16.91 10.02
CA LEU A 394 -5.09 -16.26 9.41
C LEU A 394 -4.79 -14.89 10.03
N ASP A 395 -5.78 -14.15 10.51
CA ASP A 395 -5.58 -12.88 11.25
C ASP A 395 -4.78 -13.09 12.56
N PRO A 396 -5.13 -14.05 13.43
CA PRO A 396 -4.30 -14.38 14.60
C PRO A 396 -2.87 -14.80 14.22
N VAL A 397 -2.71 -15.60 13.16
CA VAL A 397 -1.38 -16.02 12.68
C VAL A 397 -0.57 -14.82 12.19
N ALA A 398 -1.17 -13.92 11.41
CA ALA A 398 -0.52 -12.72 10.92
C ALA A 398 -0.12 -11.76 12.06
N ALA A 399 -0.98 -11.62 13.07
CA ALA A 399 -0.71 -10.83 14.26
C ALA A 399 0.40 -11.44 15.12
N ALA A 400 0.38 -12.76 15.33
CA ALA A 400 1.43 -13.47 16.06
C ALA A 400 2.80 -13.36 15.37
N TRP A 401 2.81 -13.28 14.04
CA TRP A 401 4.02 -13.05 13.24
C TRP A 401 4.45 -11.58 13.14
N GLY A 402 3.66 -10.65 13.68
CA GLY A 402 3.97 -9.22 13.66
C GLY A 402 3.84 -8.56 12.28
N LEU A 403 2.94 -9.06 11.42
CA LEU A 403 2.73 -8.48 10.08
C LEU A 403 1.95 -7.16 10.17
N GLY A 404 2.44 -6.14 9.47
CA GLY A 404 1.72 -4.86 9.27
C GLY A 404 0.39 -5.05 8.52
N SER A 405 -0.53 -4.10 8.65
CA SER A 405 -1.91 -4.21 8.14
C SER A 405 -2.01 -4.49 6.62
N ALA A 406 -1.20 -3.82 5.81
CA ALA A 406 -1.17 -4.03 4.36
C ALA A 406 -0.65 -5.43 3.99
N ARG A 407 0.48 -5.83 4.56
CA ARG A 407 1.09 -7.15 4.31
C ARG A 407 0.25 -8.30 4.85
N SER A 408 -0.40 -8.09 6.00
CA SER A 408 -1.34 -9.03 6.60
C SER A 408 -2.48 -9.36 5.63
N MET A 409 -3.09 -8.35 4.99
CA MET A 409 -4.16 -8.60 4.02
C MET A 409 -3.69 -9.49 2.85
N ARG A 410 -2.54 -9.17 2.25
CA ARG A 410 -1.97 -9.95 1.13
C ARG A 410 -1.58 -11.37 1.53
N PHE A 411 -0.99 -11.52 2.71
CA PHE A 411 -0.67 -12.82 3.29
C PHE A 411 -1.93 -13.67 3.44
N LYS A 412 -3.00 -13.10 4.02
CA LYS A 412 -4.27 -13.82 4.22
C LYS A 412 -4.92 -14.24 2.90
N GLU A 413 -4.90 -13.38 1.88
CA GLU A 413 -5.40 -13.70 0.53
C GLU A 413 -4.67 -14.91 -0.05
N GLN A 414 -3.33 -14.95 0.01
CA GLN A 414 -2.54 -16.07 -0.50
C GLN A 414 -2.67 -17.33 0.38
N ALA A 415 -2.72 -17.18 1.70
CA ALA A 415 -2.84 -18.31 2.61
C ALA A 415 -4.20 -19.03 2.48
N TRP A 416 -5.28 -18.30 2.16
CA TRP A 416 -6.54 -18.93 1.78
C TRP A 416 -6.39 -19.82 0.53
N MET A 417 -5.67 -19.35 -0.50
CA MET A 417 -5.41 -20.13 -1.70
C MET A 417 -4.61 -21.41 -1.37
N VAL A 418 -3.64 -21.33 -0.46
CA VAL A 418 -2.91 -22.51 0.03
C VAL A 418 -3.87 -23.53 0.66
N VAL A 419 -4.77 -23.10 1.55
CA VAL A 419 -5.75 -23.99 2.19
C VAL A 419 -6.65 -24.67 1.15
N TYR A 420 -7.16 -23.91 0.19
CA TYR A 420 -8.02 -24.44 -0.86
C TYR A 420 -7.30 -25.44 -1.76
N TYR A 421 -6.16 -25.05 -2.36
CA TYR A 421 -5.45 -25.91 -3.30
C TYR A 421 -4.82 -27.12 -2.62
N ALA A 422 -4.32 -27.01 -1.38
CA ALA A 422 -3.83 -28.17 -0.65
C ALA A 422 -4.94 -29.22 -0.45
N THR A 423 -6.17 -28.76 -0.16
CA THR A 423 -7.32 -29.65 0.01
C THR A 423 -7.76 -30.26 -1.32
N CYS A 424 -8.02 -29.43 -2.34
CA CYS A 424 -8.56 -29.89 -3.61
C CYS A 424 -7.55 -30.72 -4.40
N TRP A 425 -6.27 -30.33 -4.40
CA TRP A 425 -5.22 -31.12 -5.04
C TRP A 425 -5.07 -32.50 -4.37
N SER A 426 -5.11 -32.57 -3.03
CA SER A 426 -5.03 -33.87 -2.32
C SER A 426 -6.20 -34.79 -2.66
N VAL A 427 -7.43 -34.26 -2.69
CA VAL A 427 -8.62 -35.03 -3.07
C VAL A 427 -8.56 -35.45 -4.54
N GLY A 428 -8.19 -34.55 -5.45
CA GLY A 428 -8.05 -34.85 -6.88
C GLY A 428 -6.98 -35.92 -7.12
N MET A 429 -5.80 -35.76 -6.53
CA MET A 429 -4.71 -36.74 -6.60
C MET A 429 -5.12 -38.10 -6.05
N TYR A 430 -5.88 -38.14 -4.93
CA TYR A 430 -6.41 -39.39 -4.42
C TYR A 430 -7.35 -40.07 -5.42
N ILE A 431 -8.27 -39.32 -6.04
CA ILE A 431 -9.16 -39.85 -7.09
C ILE A 431 -8.34 -40.35 -8.28
N TYR A 432 -7.31 -39.62 -8.68
CA TYR A 432 -6.46 -40.01 -9.80
C TYR A 432 -5.64 -41.27 -9.49
N ALA A 433 -4.99 -41.34 -8.34
CA ALA A 433 -4.14 -42.46 -7.91
C ALA A 433 -4.92 -43.74 -7.66
N SER A 434 -6.19 -43.63 -7.26
CA SER A 434 -7.09 -44.77 -7.07
C SER A 434 -7.83 -45.21 -8.34
N SER A 435 -7.60 -44.52 -9.47
CA SER A 435 -8.31 -44.79 -10.72
C SER A 435 -7.54 -45.68 -11.68
N SER A 436 -8.26 -46.33 -12.60
CA SER A 436 -7.67 -47.14 -13.67
C SER A 436 -6.86 -46.35 -14.70
N TYR A 437 -6.93 -45.02 -14.68
CA TYR A 437 -6.23 -44.13 -15.61
C TYR A 437 -5.01 -43.42 -15.00
N TRP A 438 -4.55 -43.86 -13.82
CA TRP A 438 -3.30 -43.38 -13.22
C TRP A 438 -2.12 -43.59 -14.17
N LEU A 439 -1.44 -42.50 -14.55
CA LEU A 439 -0.34 -42.45 -15.52
C LEU A 439 -0.65 -43.09 -16.89
N ASN A 440 -1.92 -43.35 -17.20
CA ASN A 440 -2.36 -43.95 -18.45
C ASN A 440 -3.33 -43.01 -19.18
N LEU A 441 -2.78 -42.26 -20.13
CA LEU A 441 -3.52 -41.25 -20.88
C LEU A 441 -4.59 -41.85 -21.83
N GLN A 442 -4.47 -43.11 -22.24
CA GLN A 442 -5.46 -43.78 -23.09
C GLN A 442 -6.66 -44.25 -22.27
N ALA A 443 -6.42 -44.80 -21.08
CA ALA A 443 -7.45 -45.30 -20.19
C ALA A 443 -8.47 -44.22 -19.77
N MET A 444 -8.12 -42.93 -19.85
CA MET A 444 -9.04 -41.81 -19.62
C MET A 444 -10.27 -41.82 -20.55
N TRP A 445 -10.14 -42.39 -21.75
CA TRP A 445 -11.17 -42.37 -22.79
C TRP A 445 -12.01 -43.66 -22.85
N THR A 446 -11.65 -44.66 -22.06
CA THR A 446 -12.38 -45.93 -21.99
C THR A 446 -13.74 -45.75 -21.31
N ASN A 447 -14.72 -46.55 -21.73
CA ASN A 447 -16.08 -46.57 -21.18
C ASN A 447 -16.78 -45.20 -21.23
N TRP A 448 -16.39 -44.33 -22.17
CA TRP A 448 -17.15 -43.12 -22.46
C TRP A 448 -18.46 -43.50 -23.19
N PRO A 449 -19.62 -42.90 -22.85
CA PRO A 449 -19.81 -41.82 -21.87
C PRO A 449 -19.96 -42.31 -20.43
N ASN A 450 -19.11 -41.82 -19.52
CA ASN A 450 -19.24 -42.07 -18.09
C ASN A 450 -20.27 -41.08 -17.49
N ARG A 451 -21.57 -41.37 -17.64
CA ARG A 451 -22.65 -40.50 -17.11
C ARG A 451 -22.98 -40.76 -15.64
N GLU A 452 -22.48 -41.85 -15.08
CA GLU A 452 -22.45 -42.09 -13.63
C GLU A 452 -21.03 -41.94 -13.11
N VAL A 453 -20.90 -41.27 -11.98
CA VAL A 453 -19.63 -41.01 -11.31
C VAL A 453 -19.77 -41.19 -9.80
N SER A 454 -18.65 -41.51 -9.17
CA SER A 454 -18.63 -41.72 -7.72
C SER A 454 -18.99 -40.43 -7.00
N GLY A 455 -19.59 -40.56 -5.81
CA GLY A 455 -19.98 -39.39 -5.02
C GLY A 455 -18.80 -38.43 -4.76
N LEU A 456 -17.60 -38.98 -4.57
CA LEU A 456 -16.37 -38.20 -4.37
C LEU A 456 -15.94 -37.46 -5.63
N MET A 457 -15.92 -38.12 -6.80
CA MET A 457 -15.61 -37.47 -8.08
C MET A 457 -16.62 -36.37 -8.40
N LYS A 458 -17.91 -36.64 -8.17
CA LYS A 458 -18.97 -35.66 -8.38
C LYS A 458 -18.80 -34.44 -7.49
N LEU A 459 -18.63 -34.64 -6.18
CA LEU A 459 -18.42 -33.54 -5.24
C LEU A 459 -17.17 -32.74 -5.60
N TYR A 460 -16.08 -33.40 -5.98
CA TYR A 460 -14.84 -32.76 -6.43
C TYR A 460 -15.08 -31.85 -7.65
N MET A 461 -15.71 -32.38 -8.72
CA MET A 461 -15.97 -31.60 -9.93
C MET A 461 -16.91 -30.40 -9.67
N LEU A 462 -17.95 -30.58 -8.85
CA LEU A 462 -18.89 -29.51 -8.50
C LEU A 462 -18.22 -28.45 -7.59
N ALA A 463 -17.37 -28.86 -6.65
CA ALA A 463 -16.63 -27.95 -5.79
C ALA A 463 -15.60 -27.13 -6.58
N GLN A 464 -14.94 -27.74 -7.57
CA GLN A 464 -14.03 -27.04 -8.49
C GLN A 464 -14.79 -26.02 -9.33
N LEU A 465 -15.92 -26.41 -9.92
CA LEU A 465 -16.77 -25.47 -10.66
C LEU A 465 -17.25 -24.30 -9.78
N ALA A 466 -17.71 -24.59 -8.56
CA ALA A 466 -18.15 -23.58 -7.61
C ALA A 466 -17.02 -22.60 -7.24
N PHE A 467 -15.80 -23.09 -7.03
CA PHE A 467 -14.66 -22.25 -6.74
C PHE A 467 -14.29 -21.33 -7.91
N TRP A 468 -14.21 -21.85 -9.13
CA TRP A 468 -13.90 -21.01 -10.30
C TRP A 468 -14.97 -19.96 -10.57
N LEU A 469 -16.26 -20.29 -10.37
CA LEU A 469 -17.36 -19.32 -10.40
C LEU A 469 -17.25 -18.28 -9.27
N GLN A 470 -16.85 -18.70 -8.07
CA GLN A 470 -16.61 -17.79 -6.94
C GLN A 470 -15.43 -16.84 -7.22
N GLN A 471 -14.34 -17.32 -7.83
CA GLN A 471 -13.20 -16.50 -8.23
C GLN A 471 -13.54 -15.48 -9.33
N MET A 472 -14.48 -15.80 -10.22
CA MET A 472 -15.04 -14.84 -11.18
C MET A 472 -15.70 -13.62 -10.49
N ILE A 473 -16.31 -13.82 -9.32
CA ILE A 473 -16.85 -12.71 -8.52
C ILE A 473 -15.71 -11.95 -7.85
N VAL A 474 -14.75 -12.66 -7.26
CA VAL A 474 -13.60 -12.07 -6.55
C VAL A 474 -12.76 -11.17 -7.44
N ILE A 475 -12.43 -11.60 -8.67
CA ILE A 475 -11.58 -10.81 -9.59
C ILE A 475 -12.19 -9.45 -9.97
N ASN A 476 -13.52 -9.32 -9.93
CA ASN A 476 -14.24 -8.07 -10.17
C ASN A 476 -14.37 -7.21 -8.90
N ILE A 477 -14.23 -7.83 -7.73
CA ILE A 477 -14.24 -7.15 -6.44
C ILE A 477 -12.85 -6.61 -6.09
N GLU A 478 -11.79 -7.39 -6.32
CA GLU A 478 -10.40 -7.00 -6.04
C GLU A 478 -9.91 -5.85 -6.93
N LYS A 479 -8.83 -5.18 -6.51
CA LYS A 479 -8.19 -4.12 -7.31
C LYS A 479 -7.68 -4.72 -8.62
N ARG A 480 -8.02 -4.08 -9.74
CA ARG A 480 -7.66 -4.53 -11.08
C ARG A 480 -6.14 -4.49 -11.29
N ARG A 481 -5.56 -5.60 -11.77
CA ARG A 481 -4.13 -5.73 -12.12
C ARG A 481 -3.90 -5.56 -13.63
N LYS A 482 -2.64 -5.41 -14.06
CA LYS A 482 -2.26 -5.24 -15.48
C LYS A 482 -2.65 -6.44 -16.37
N ASP A 483 -2.71 -7.63 -15.80
CA ASP A 483 -3.10 -8.87 -16.45
C ASP A 483 -4.60 -9.21 -16.31
N HIS A 484 -5.42 -8.24 -15.90
CA HIS A 484 -6.83 -8.50 -15.55
C HIS A 484 -7.63 -9.12 -16.69
N TRP A 485 -7.45 -8.66 -17.94
CA TRP A 485 -8.19 -9.22 -19.07
C TRP A 485 -7.75 -10.64 -19.39
N GLN A 486 -6.45 -10.94 -19.32
CA GLN A 486 -5.90 -12.29 -19.52
C GLN A 486 -6.43 -13.25 -18.45
N MET A 487 -6.40 -12.82 -17.18
CA MET A 487 -6.96 -13.60 -16.08
C MET A 487 -8.47 -13.79 -16.23
N LEU A 488 -9.23 -12.76 -16.60
CA LEU A 488 -10.67 -12.87 -16.82
C LEU A 488 -11.02 -13.85 -17.93
N SER A 489 -10.36 -13.74 -19.09
CA SER A 489 -10.54 -14.66 -20.22
C SER A 489 -10.19 -16.10 -19.85
N HIS A 490 -9.10 -16.31 -19.12
CA HIS A 490 -8.72 -17.62 -18.59
C HIS A 490 -9.83 -18.22 -17.70
N HIS A 491 -10.41 -17.42 -16.79
CA HIS A 491 -11.49 -17.91 -15.91
C HIS A 491 -12.75 -18.29 -16.71
N VAL A 492 -13.15 -17.48 -17.70
CA VAL A 492 -14.32 -17.78 -18.54
C VAL A 492 -14.13 -19.13 -19.25
N VAL A 493 -12.98 -19.34 -19.88
CA VAL A 493 -12.70 -20.60 -20.60
C VAL A 493 -12.56 -21.78 -19.65
N THR A 494 -11.92 -21.59 -18.49
CA THR A 494 -11.78 -22.66 -17.48
C THR A 494 -13.13 -23.09 -16.94
N ILE A 495 -14.02 -22.16 -16.59
CA ILE A 495 -15.39 -22.46 -16.14
C ILE A 495 -16.15 -23.22 -17.22
N ALA A 496 -16.06 -22.78 -18.48
CA ALA A 496 -16.71 -23.44 -19.60
C ALA A 496 -16.19 -24.87 -19.80
N LEU A 497 -14.87 -25.09 -19.76
CA LEU A 497 -14.25 -26.41 -19.88
C LEU A 497 -14.61 -27.34 -18.72
N VAL A 498 -14.59 -26.86 -17.48
CA VAL A 498 -14.99 -27.64 -16.30
C VAL A 498 -16.46 -28.04 -16.41
N TYR A 499 -17.35 -27.08 -16.70
CA TYR A 499 -18.79 -27.34 -16.84
C TYR A 499 -19.08 -28.31 -17.98
N CYS A 500 -18.52 -28.07 -19.17
CA CYS A 500 -18.70 -28.97 -20.32
C CYS A 500 -18.09 -30.35 -20.06
N SER A 501 -16.90 -30.44 -19.45
CA SER A 501 -16.30 -31.74 -19.13
C SER A 501 -17.19 -32.56 -18.19
N TYR A 502 -17.85 -31.91 -17.24
CA TYR A 502 -18.83 -32.53 -16.36
C TYR A 502 -20.08 -33.00 -17.13
N ARG A 503 -20.72 -32.11 -17.90
CA ARG A 503 -21.97 -32.41 -18.64
C ARG A 503 -21.80 -33.46 -19.74
N TYR A 504 -20.63 -33.53 -20.36
CA TYR A 504 -20.29 -34.49 -21.43
C TYR A 504 -19.70 -35.82 -20.93
N GLY A 505 -19.58 -36.02 -19.62
CA GLY A 505 -19.01 -37.26 -19.05
C GLY A 505 -17.50 -37.40 -19.29
N LEU A 506 -16.80 -36.27 -19.49
CA LEU A 506 -15.33 -36.18 -19.65
C LEU A 506 -14.62 -35.92 -18.32
N THR A 507 -15.18 -36.44 -17.23
CA THR A 507 -14.72 -36.17 -15.84
C THR A 507 -13.32 -36.71 -15.56
N ARG A 508 -12.90 -37.80 -16.22
CA ARG A 508 -11.56 -38.38 -16.05
C ARG A 508 -10.46 -37.44 -16.56
N VAL A 509 -10.58 -36.94 -17.78
CA VAL A 509 -9.64 -35.95 -18.33
C VAL A 509 -9.76 -34.61 -17.60
N GLY A 510 -10.97 -34.21 -17.20
CA GLY A 510 -11.20 -33.03 -16.36
C GLY A 510 -10.44 -33.09 -15.03
N ASN A 511 -10.47 -34.24 -14.35
CA ASN A 511 -9.73 -34.47 -13.10
C ASN A 511 -8.22 -34.30 -13.29
N VAL A 512 -7.63 -34.93 -14.31
CA VAL A 512 -6.19 -34.80 -14.60
C VAL A 512 -5.81 -33.34 -14.90
N VAL A 513 -6.60 -32.64 -15.71
CA VAL A 513 -6.35 -31.21 -16.00
C VAL A 513 -6.40 -30.38 -14.72
N LEU A 514 -7.41 -30.55 -13.87
CA LEU A 514 -7.58 -29.78 -12.63
C LEU A 514 -6.44 -30.03 -11.64
N ILE A 515 -6.00 -31.28 -11.47
CA ILE A 515 -4.85 -31.63 -10.63
C ILE A 515 -3.57 -30.93 -11.11
N LEU A 516 -3.31 -30.99 -12.43
CA LEU A 516 -2.15 -30.32 -13.01
C LEU A 516 -2.23 -28.81 -12.77
N MET A 517 -3.43 -28.23 -12.88
CA MET A 517 -3.68 -26.82 -12.60
C MET A 517 -3.41 -26.46 -11.13
N ASP A 518 -4.04 -27.15 -10.19
CA ASP A 518 -3.98 -26.81 -8.77
C ASP A 518 -2.58 -26.93 -8.16
N PHE A 519 -1.78 -27.92 -8.60
CA PHE A 519 -0.46 -28.17 -7.99
C PHE A 519 0.45 -26.95 -8.06
N ASN A 520 0.54 -26.35 -9.23
CA ASN A 520 1.43 -25.22 -9.45
C ASN A 520 0.96 -23.97 -8.69
N ASP A 521 -0.35 -23.77 -8.60
CA ASP A 521 -0.92 -22.63 -7.87
C ASP A 521 -0.72 -22.78 -6.36
N LEU A 522 -0.74 -24.01 -5.84
CA LEU A 522 -0.36 -24.32 -4.46
C LEU A 522 1.09 -23.90 -4.17
N VAL A 523 2.05 -24.35 -5.00
CA VAL A 523 3.47 -24.03 -4.82
C VAL A 523 3.69 -22.51 -4.89
N PHE A 524 3.05 -21.83 -5.84
CA PHE A 524 3.12 -20.38 -6.00
C PHE A 524 2.57 -19.61 -4.79
N SER A 525 1.39 -20.00 -4.29
CA SER A 525 0.79 -19.36 -3.12
C SER A 525 1.62 -19.56 -1.85
N ILE A 526 2.24 -20.74 -1.68
CA ILE A 526 3.18 -20.97 -0.57
C ILE A 526 4.39 -20.03 -0.68
N ALA A 527 5.00 -19.91 -1.87
CA ALA A 527 6.13 -19.00 -2.08
C ALA A 527 5.78 -17.55 -1.71
N LYS A 528 4.59 -17.08 -2.09
CA LYS A 528 4.11 -15.73 -1.71
C LYS A 528 3.87 -15.58 -0.22
N CYS A 529 3.28 -16.56 0.44
CA CYS A 529 3.12 -16.54 1.90
C CYS A 529 4.48 -16.41 2.60
N LEU A 530 5.49 -17.17 2.18
CA LEU A 530 6.85 -17.11 2.72
C LEU A 530 7.51 -15.74 2.47
N LYS A 531 7.32 -15.14 1.29
CA LYS A 531 7.74 -13.76 1.00
C LYS A 531 7.16 -12.79 2.02
N TYR A 532 5.85 -12.84 2.25
CA TYR A 532 5.19 -11.93 3.19
C TYR A 532 5.61 -12.16 4.65
N MET A 533 6.00 -13.38 5.01
CA MET A 533 6.54 -13.71 6.33
C MET A 533 8.03 -13.34 6.51
N ARG A 534 8.68 -12.76 5.49
CA ARG A 534 10.13 -12.42 5.46
C ARG A 534 11.06 -13.63 5.59
N LEU A 535 10.61 -14.81 5.14
CA LEU A 535 11.40 -16.04 5.14
C LEU A 535 12.10 -16.21 3.78
N GLN A 536 13.07 -15.35 3.48
CA GLN A 536 13.64 -15.21 2.13
C GLN A 536 14.26 -16.51 1.60
N SER A 537 15.07 -17.23 2.39
CA SER A 537 15.70 -18.48 1.92
C SER A 537 14.68 -19.56 1.53
N LEU A 538 13.60 -19.68 2.30
CA LEU A 538 12.52 -20.63 1.99
C LEU A 538 11.67 -20.13 0.81
N CYS A 539 11.47 -18.81 0.70
CA CYS A 539 10.80 -18.20 -0.44
C CYS A 539 11.56 -18.48 -1.75
N ASP A 540 12.88 -18.31 -1.76
CA ASP A 540 13.72 -18.53 -2.95
C ASP A 540 13.74 -20.01 -3.35
N PHE A 541 13.81 -20.93 -2.37
CA PHE A 541 13.66 -22.37 -2.61
C PHE A 541 12.29 -22.70 -3.23
N MET A 542 11.21 -22.20 -2.62
CA MET A 542 9.85 -22.44 -3.12
C MET A 542 9.59 -21.77 -4.48
N PHE A 543 10.24 -20.64 -4.75
CA PHE A 543 10.22 -20.00 -6.06
C PHE A 543 10.94 -20.87 -7.11
N GLY A 544 12.10 -21.44 -6.78
CA GLY A 544 12.77 -22.43 -7.62
C GLY A 544 11.89 -23.66 -7.88
N ALA A 545 11.27 -24.20 -6.84
CA ALA A 545 10.32 -25.31 -6.96
C ALA A 545 9.11 -24.95 -7.85
N PHE A 546 8.59 -23.73 -7.74
CA PHE A 546 7.52 -23.21 -8.60
C PHE A 546 7.93 -23.17 -10.08
N VAL A 547 9.14 -22.70 -10.41
CA VAL A 547 9.62 -22.67 -11.80
C VAL A 547 9.72 -24.07 -12.39
N VAL A 548 10.26 -25.03 -11.62
CA VAL A 548 10.35 -26.44 -12.05
C VAL A 548 8.96 -27.06 -12.20
N SER A 549 8.07 -26.88 -11.21
CA SER A 549 6.70 -27.39 -11.29
C SER A 549 5.92 -26.77 -12.45
N TRP A 550 6.15 -25.49 -12.75
CA TRP A 550 5.51 -24.82 -13.89
C TRP A 550 5.87 -25.53 -15.18
N VAL A 551 7.15 -25.74 -15.48
CA VAL A 551 7.58 -26.38 -16.73
C VAL A 551 7.03 -27.81 -16.84
N LEU A 552 7.11 -28.59 -15.75
CA LEU A 552 6.62 -29.97 -15.74
C LEU A 552 5.10 -30.06 -15.90
N CYS A 553 4.33 -29.32 -15.11
CA CYS A 553 2.87 -29.41 -15.15
C CYS A 553 2.28 -28.71 -16.36
N ARG A 554 2.80 -27.52 -16.73
CA ARG A 554 2.19 -26.64 -17.74
C ARG A 554 2.72 -26.88 -19.15
N HIS A 555 4.00 -27.21 -19.33
CA HIS A 555 4.59 -27.35 -20.66
C HIS A 555 5.05 -28.77 -21.01
N THR A 556 4.87 -29.72 -20.08
CA THR A 556 5.13 -31.14 -20.33
C THR A 556 3.84 -31.95 -20.19
N ALA A 557 3.31 -32.06 -18.96
CA ALA A 557 2.16 -32.91 -18.69
C ALA A 557 0.85 -32.39 -19.33
N PHE A 558 0.58 -31.07 -19.27
CA PHE A 558 -0.63 -30.53 -19.88
C PHE A 558 -0.67 -30.68 -21.42
N PRO A 559 0.40 -30.37 -22.18
CA PRO A 559 0.47 -30.72 -23.60
C PRO A 559 0.32 -32.21 -23.90
N MET A 560 0.83 -33.10 -23.05
CA MET A 560 0.59 -34.55 -23.19
C MET A 560 -0.91 -34.91 -23.04
N VAL A 561 -1.63 -34.23 -22.15
CA VAL A 561 -3.08 -34.38 -22.03
C VAL A 561 -3.77 -33.86 -23.30
N CYS A 562 -3.40 -32.68 -23.81
CA CYS A 562 -3.90 -32.13 -25.07
C CYS A 562 -3.67 -33.09 -26.25
N TRP A 563 -2.48 -33.70 -26.31
CA TRP A 563 -2.15 -34.73 -27.30
C TRP A 563 -3.07 -35.95 -27.17
N SER A 564 -3.32 -36.43 -25.95
CA SER A 564 -4.25 -37.55 -25.71
C SER A 564 -5.67 -37.21 -26.15
N VAL A 565 -6.14 -35.98 -25.89
CA VAL A 565 -7.43 -35.48 -26.39
C VAL A 565 -7.45 -35.48 -27.92
N TYR A 566 -6.38 -35.05 -28.57
CA TYR A 566 -6.34 -34.98 -30.03
C TYR A 566 -6.31 -36.35 -30.71
N VAL A 567 -5.50 -37.28 -30.18
CA VAL A 567 -5.21 -38.58 -30.79
C VAL A 567 -6.10 -39.70 -30.26
N HIS A 568 -6.20 -39.88 -28.94
CA HIS A 568 -6.80 -41.08 -28.35
C HIS A 568 -8.31 -40.96 -28.14
N SER A 569 -8.83 -39.75 -27.89
CA SER A 569 -10.22 -39.56 -27.48
C SER A 569 -11.24 -40.18 -28.44
N LEU A 570 -11.21 -39.78 -29.71
CA LEU A 570 -12.14 -40.25 -30.74
C LEU A 570 -11.79 -41.66 -31.23
N ALA A 571 -10.49 -42.01 -31.21
CA ALA A 571 -10.04 -43.35 -31.58
C ALA A 571 -10.56 -44.43 -30.62
N ILE A 572 -10.70 -44.10 -29.33
CA ILE A 572 -11.17 -45.03 -28.29
C ILE A 572 -12.68 -44.91 -28.06
N ALA A 573 -13.23 -43.69 -27.96
CA ALA A 573 -14.65 -43.49 -27.68
C ALA A 573 -15.56 -43.77 -28.90
N GLY A 574 -15.03 -43.56 -30.11
CA GLY A 574 -15.78 -43.67 -31.37
C GLY A 574 -16.76 -42.49 -31.60
N PRO A 575 -17.13 -42.21 -32.86
CA PRO A 575 -18.04 -41.14 -33.23
C PRO A 575 -19.51 -41.52 -32.97
N ASN A 576 -19.89 -41.67 -31.70
CA ASN A 576 -21.19 -42.21 -31.30
C ASN A 576 -21.97 -41.25 -30.40
N CYS A 577 -23.30 -41.39 -30.41
CA CYS A 577 -24.22 -40.70 -29.53
C CYS A 577 -24.98 -41.66 -28.61
N PHE A 578 -25.27 -41.21 -27.39
CA PHE A 578 -25.98 -41.95 -26.36
C PHE A 578 -27.07 -41.09 -25.72
N ILE A 579 -28.18 -41.69 -25.31
CA ILE A 579 -29.31 -41.04 -24.62
C ILE A 579 -29.55 -41.75 -23.28
N GLY A 580 -30.00 -41.03 -22.25
CA GLY A 580 -30.24 -41.61 -20.92
C GLY A 580 -29.01 -41.60 -20.01
N SER A 581 -29.16 -42.12 -18.79
CA SER A 581 -28.12 -42.16 -17.75
C SER A 581 -28.18 -43.49 -17.00
N GLY A 582 -27.04 -43.93 -16.44
CA GLY A 582 -26.92 -45.18 -15.70
C GLY A 582 -27.29 -46.41 -16.52
N ASN A 583 -28.04 -47.32 -15.92
CA ASN A 583 -28.49 -48.56 -16.57
C ASN A 583 -29.49 -48.35 -17.73
N ASN A 584 -29.98 -47.13 -17.93
CA ASN A 584 -30.93 -46.78 -19.00
C ASN A 584 -30.26 -46.03 -20.16
N ILE A 585 -28.94 -46.18 -20.34
CA ILE A 585 -28.24 -45.62 -21.49
C ILE A 585 -28.61 -46.41 -22.75
N ILE A 586 -29.09 -45.69 -23.77
CA ILE A 586 -29.43 -46.21 -25.09
C ILE A 586 -28.39 -45.68 -26.10
N GLY A 587 -27.76 -46.59 -26.83
CA GLY A 587 -26.75 -46.29 -27.85
C GLY A 587 -25.84 -47.51 -28.10
N PRO A 588 -24.85 -47.41 -29.01
CA PRO A 588 -24.50 -46.22 -29.78
C PRO A 588 -25.52 -45.90 -30.90
N SER A 589 -25.74 -44.60 -31.15
CA SER A 589 -26.49 -44.08 -32.29
C SER A 589 -25.61 -43.15 -33.11
N GLU A 590 -25.92 -42.99 -34.41
CA GLU A 590 -25.15 -42.11 -35.30
C GLU A 590 -25.30 -40.64 -34.92
N VAL A 591 -24.25 -39.86 -35.21
CA VAL A 591 -24.26 -38.40 -35.03
C VAL A 591 -25.23 -37.77 -36.02
N PRO A 592 -26.14 -36.87 -35.58
CA PRO A 592 -27.08 -36.23 -36.49
C PRO A 592 -26.39 -35.52 -37.66
N ALA A 593 -26.76 -35.89 -38.89
CA ALA A 593 -26.14 -35.35 -40.11
C ALA A 593 -26.50 -33.86 -40.38
N ALA A 594 -27.59 -33.36 -39.79
CA ALA A 594 -28.05 -31.98 -39.97
C ALA A 594 -28.31 -31.30 -38.62
N GLY A 595 -27.79 -30.08 -38.49
CA GLY A 595 -27.98 -29.21 -37.32
C GLY A 595 -26.92 -29.39 -36.22
N TYR A 596 -26.69 -28.32 -35.46
CA TYR A 596 -25.70 -28.27 -34.37
C TYR A 596 -26.33 -28.32 -32.97
N PHE A 597 -27.64 -28.54 -32.88
CA PHE A 597 -28.35 -28.51 -31.60
C PHE A 597 -27.89 -29.60 -30.62
N TYR A 598 -27.44 -30.75 -31.14
CA TYR A 598 -26.90 -31.84 -30.34
C TYR A 598 -25.68 -31.42 -29.49
N LEU A 599 -24.97 -30.35 -29.85
CA LEU A 599 -23.87 -29.77 -29.05
C LEU A 599 -24.37 -29.08 -27.76
N PHE A 600 -25.64 -28.70 -27.72
CA PHE A 600 -26.23 -28.02 -26.56
C PHE A 600 -27.17 -28.95 -25.77
N GLU A 601 -27.61 -30.07 -26.36
CA GLU A 601 -28.48 -31.04 -25.69
C GLU A 601 -27.95 -31.49 -24.32
N PRO A 602 -26.66 -31.86 -24.13
CA PRO A 602 -26.14 -32.22 -22.81
C PRO A 602 -26.14 -31.05 -21.83
N LEU A 603 -26.13 -29.80 -22.30
CA LEU A 603 -26.10 -28.62 -21.44
C LEU A 603 -27.51 -28.23 -20.98
N ILE A 604 -28.53 -28.55 -21.77
CA ILE A 604 -29.93 -28.18 -21.54
C ILE A 604 -30.70 -29.32 -20.88
N TYR A 605 -30.52 -30.56 -21.35
CA TYR A 605 -31.30 -31.72 -20.93
C TYR A 605 -30.45 -32.71 -20.11
N THR A 606 -30.95 -33.08 -18.92
CA THR A 606 -30.26 -34.05 -18.03
C THR A 606 -30.01 -35.40 -18.70
N ASN A 607 -31.04 -35.98 -19.32
CA ASN A 607 -30.98 -37.27 -20.01
C ASN A 607 -30.93 -37.15 -21.54
N GLY A 608 -30.63 -35.95 -22.05
CA GLY A 608 -30.54 -35.68 -23.49
C GLY A 608 -29.43 -36.45 -24.18
N ARG A 609 -29.39 -36.35 -25.51
CA ARG A 609 -28.35 -36.96 -26.33
C ARG A 609 -26.99 -36.37 -26.00
N VAL A 610 -26.00 -37.22 -25.77
CA VAL A 610 -24.58 -36.85 -25.69
C VAL A 610 -23.84 -37.53 -26.83
N CYS A 611 -23.17 -36.75 -27.65
CA CYS A 611 -22.36 -37.23 -28.76
C CYS A 611 -20.88 -36.97 -28.48
N TYR A 612 -20.00 -37.69 -29.16
CA TYR A 612 -18.58 -37.34 -29.22
C TYR A 612 -18.07 -37.51 -30.64
N ASP A 613 -18.01 -36.42 -31.38
CA ASP A 613 -17.61 -36.39 -32.78
C ASP A 613 -16.36 -35.53 -32.99
N TYR A 614 -15.96 -35.32 -34.24
CA TYR A 614 -14.85 -34.45 -34.58
C TYR A 614 -15.07 -33.01 -34.08
N THR A 615 -16.31 -32.50 -34.12
CA THR A 615 -16.65 -31.15 -33.68
C THR A 615 -16.40 -30.98 -32.19
N ILE A 616 -16.94 -31.87 -31.36
CA ILE A 616 -16.80 -31.81 -29.89
C ILE A 616 -15.34 -32.00 -29.49
N LYS A 617 -14.63 -32.96 -30.10
CA LYS A 617 -13.19 -33.13 -29.90
C LYS A 617 -12.44 -31.83 -30.19
N THR A 618 -12.72 -31.21 -31.33
CA THR A 618 -12.03 -29.98 -31.78
C THR A 618 -12.32 -28.81 -30.85
N LEU A 619 -13.56 -28.62 -30.42
CA LEU A 619 -13.93 -27.57 -29.47
C LEU A 619 -13.26 -27.77 -28.10
N PHE A 620 -13.22 -29.02 -27.62
CA PHE A 620 -12.61 -29.33 -26.33
C PHE A 620 -11.10 -29.11 -26.36
N VAL A 621 -10.40 -29.64 -27.38
CA VAL A 621 -8.94 -29.44 -27.51
C VAL A 621 -8.60 -27.98 -27.82
N SER A 622 -9.41 -27.24 -28.58
CA SER A 622 -9.16 -25.82 -28.84
C SER A 622 -9.26 -24.99 -27.55
N GLY A 623 -10.21 -25.32 -26.67
CA GLY A 623 -10.30 -24.68 -25.36
C GLY A 623 -9.05 -24.95 -24.51
N LEU A 624 -8.55 -26.18 -24.50
CA LEU A 624 -7.32 -26.53 -23.77
C LEU A 624 -6.08 -25.85 -24.37
N LEU A 625 -5.93 -25.82 -25.70
CA LEU A 625 -4.83 -25.12 -26.37
C LEU A 625 -4.90 -23.60 -26.19
N PHE A 626 -6.10 -23.04 -26.07
CA PHE A 626 -6.28 -21.63 -25.72
C PHE A 626 -5.78 -21.34 -24.30
N LEU A 627 -6.01 -22.25 -23.34
CA LEU A 627 -5.40 -22.16 -22.01
C LEU A 627 -3.87 -22.29 -22.10
N GLU A 628 -3.34 -23.22 -22.91
CA GLU A 628 -1.89 -23.35 -23.14
C GLU A 628 -1.27 -22.05 -23.64
N ALA A 629 -1.92 -21.36 -24.58
CA ALA A 629 -1.44 -20.08 -25.09
C ALA A 629 -1.30 -19.01 -23.98
N PHE A 630 -2.24 -18.93 -23.04
CA PHE A 630 -2.10 -18.05 -21.87
C PHE A 630 -0.97 -18.48 -20.95
N MET A 631 -0.78 -19.78 -20.76
CA MET A 631 0.31 -20.32 -19.94
C MET A 631 1.68 -20.00 -20.56
N LEU A 632 1.80 -19.99 -21.89
CA LEU A 632 3.00 -19.51 -22.59
C LEU A 632 3.25 -18.01 -22.37
N VAL A 633 2.21 -17.17 -22.39
CA VAL A 633 2.35 -15.72 -22.08
C VAL A 633 2.89 -15.52 -20.67
N TRP A 634 2.34 -16.22 -19.68
CA TRP A 634 2.85 -16.15 -18.30
C TRP A 634 4.24 -16.77 -18.16
N PHE A 635 4.56 -17.81 -18.91
CA PHE A 635 5.89 -18.40 -18.92
C PHE A 635 6.96 -17.40 -19.37
N VAL A 636 6.69 -16.60 -20.40
CA VAL A 636 7.58 -15.50 -20.82
C VAL A 636 7.82 -14.51 -19.68
N MET A 637 6.79 -14.22 -18.87
CA MET A 637 6.94 -13.36 -17.69
C MET A 637 7.78 -14.03 -16.59
N ILE A 638 7.59 -15.34 -16.35
CA ILE A 638 8.39 -16.11 -15.39
C ILE A 638 9.85 -16.14 -15.81
N VAL A 639 10.15 -16.39 -17.09
CA VAL A 639 11.53 -16.39 -17.61
C VAL A 639 12.18 -15.01 -17.43
N LYS A 640 11.47 -13.92 -17.73
CA LYS A 640 11.97 -12.56 -17.47
C LYS A 640 12.29 -12.33 -15.99
N LEU A 641 11.47 -12.89 -15.10
CA LEU A 641 11.68 -12.79 -13.65
C LEU A 641 12.87 -13.63 -13.20
N VAL A 642 13.03 -14.86 -13.70
CA VAL A 642 14.21 -15.70 -13.44
C VAL A 642 15.49 -15.02 -13.91
N ILE A 643 15.51 -14.45 -15.12
CA ILE A 643 16.67 -13.70 -15.64
C ILE A 643 17.01 -12.52 -14.72
N ARG A 644 16.01 -11.82 -14.19
CA ARG A 644 16.23 -10.72 -13.25
C ARG A 644 16.84 -11.21 -11.94
N VAL A 645 16.33 -12.31 -11.38
CA VAL A 645 16.86 -12.91 -10.14
C VAL A 645 18.30 -13.38 -10.33
N LEU A 646 18.60 -14.06 -11.44
CA LEU A 646 19.97 -14.51 -11.77
C LEU A 646 20.95 -13.35 -11.98
N ARG A 647 20.47 -12.16 -12.37
CA ARG A 647 21.27 -10.94 -12.49
C ARG A 647 21.47 -10.20 -11.16
N GLY A 648 21.04 -10.78 -10.03
CA GLY A 648 21.16 -10.19 -8.70
C GLY A 648 20.02 -9.25 -8.30
N GLY A 649 18.90 -9.24 -9.04
CA GLY A 649 17.68 -8.54 -8.65
C GLY A 649 16.77 -9.35 -7.72
N ASN A 650 15.83 -8.69 -7.05
CA ASN A 650 14.86 -9.37 -6.18
C ASN A 650 13.76 -10.09 -6.99
N ALA A 651 13.17 -11.16 -6.44
CA ALA A 651 12.10 -11.96 -7.06
C ALA A 651 10.73 -11.27 -6.96
N GLU A 652 10.63 -10.02 -7.43
CA GLU A 652 9.40 -9.23 -7.39
C GLU A 652 8.45 -9.54 -8.56
N ASP A 653 7.21 -9.88 -8.21
CA ASP A 653 6.12 -10.17 -9.15
C ASP A 653 5.77 -8.91 -9.98
N THR A 654 6.26 -8.84 -11.21
CA THR A 654 6.00 -7.74 -12.16
C THR A 654 4.52 -7.50 -12.51
N ARG A 655 3.62 -8.40 -12.06
CA ARG A 655 2.18 -8.37 -12.30
C ARG A 655 1.42 -7.45 -11.35
N SER A 656 1.94 -7.19 -10.15
CA SER A 656 1.34 -6.26 -9.19
C SER A 656 1.71 -4.81 -9.53
N ASP A 657 0.73 -3.91 -9.51
CA ASP A 657 1.01 -2.48 -9.50
C ASP A 657 1.89 -2.14 -8.30
N ASN A 658 3.05 -1.53 -8.55
CA ASN A 658 3.89 -0.86 -7.56
C ASN A 658 3.14 0.34 -6.97
N GLU A 659 2.20 0.11 -6.06
CA GLU A 659 1.59 1.21 -5.29
C GLU A 659 1.50 0.95 -3.78
N GLU A 660 2.11 -0.12 -3.26
CA GLU A 660 2.19 -0.34 -1.81
C GLU A 660 3.57 -0.83 -1.31
N GLU A 661 4.48 -1.30 -2.18
CA GLU A 661 5.87 -1.61 -1.76
C GLU A 661 6.77 -0.35 -1.72
N GLU A 662 6.40 0.75 -2.39
CA GLU A 662 7.14 2.03 -2.32
C GLU A 662 7.07 2.73 -0.94
N SER A 663 6.23 2.27 -0.02
CA SER A 663 6.16 2.80 1.35
C SER A 663 6.91 1.98 2.40
N GLU A 664 7.45 0.79 2.06
CA GLU A 664 8.03 -0.12 3.07
C GLU A 664 9.45 -0.64 2.79
N GLU A 665 10.04 -0.47 1.61
CA GLU A 665 11.45 -0.84 1.35
C GLU A 665 12.46 0.29 1.62
N GLN A 666 12.49 0.79 2.84
CA GLN A 666 13.68 1.44 3.41
C GLN A 666 13.86 0.94 4.85
N LEU A 667 14.34 -0.30 4.99
CA LEU A 667 15.06 -0.67 6.20
C LEU A 667 16.47 -0.07 6.07
N PRO A 668 16.93 0.76 7.03
CA PRO A 668 18.28 1.28 6.98
C PRO A 668 19.27 0.12 7.12
N ILE A 669 20.26 0.10 6.22
CA ILE A 669 21.48 -0.69 6.35
C ILE A 669 22.05 -0.42 7.75
N LYS A 670 22.34 -1.48 8.48
CA LYS A 670 23.04 -1.42 9.77
C LYS A 670 24.44 -0.87 9.51
N VAL A 671 24.62 0.43 9.68
CA VAL A 671 25.94 1.05 9.71
C VAL A 671 26.55 0.68 11.07
N GLU A 672 27.47 -0.28 11.08
CA GLU A 672 28.39 -0.43 12.20
C GLU A 672 29.31 0.79 12.21
N VAL A 673 28.98 1.75 13.07
CA VAL A 673 29.89 2.83 13.44
C VAL A 673 30.88 2.23 14.43
N ASP A 674 32.10 2.00 13.95
CA ASP A 674 33.25 1.65 14.78
C ASP A 674 33.51 2.81 15.77
N ALA A 675 33.08 2.63 17.02
CA ALA A 675 33.10 3.67 18.05
C ALA A 675 34.54 4.15 18.37
N ASP A 676 35.55 3.36 18.00
CA ASP A 676 36.95 3.65 18.27
C ASP A 676 37.56 4.70 17.32
N LYS A 677 36.82 5.14 16.29
CA LYS A 677 37.26 6.18 15.34
C LYS A 677 36.59 7.55 15.51
N LEU A 678 35.74 7.73 16.52
CA LEU A 678 35.14 9.02 16.85
C LEU A 678 36.13 9.91 17.62
N GLN A 679 36.88 10.75 16.90
CA GLN A 679 37.62 11.85 17.52
C GLN A 679 36.65 12.97 17.91
N PHE A 680 36.28 13.02 19.20
CA PHE A 680 35.59 14.16 19.77
C PHE A 680 36.54 15.37 19.87
N PRO A 681 36.11 16.58 19.51
CA PRO A 681 36.93 17.78 19.69
C PRO A 681 37.23 17.99 21.19
N LYS A 682 38.52 18.20 21.50
CA LYS A 682 39.04 18.47 22.85
C LYS A 682 38.27 19.62 23.51
N LYS A 683 37.74 19.36 24.71
CA LYS A 683 37.18 20.38 25.61
C LYS A 683 38.21 21.48 25.86
N TYR A 684 37.82 22.74 25.67
CA TYR A 684 38.53 23.89 26.23
C TYR A 684 38.45 23.83 27.76
N PRO A 685 39.55 24.16 28.49
CA PRO A 685 39.55 24.13 29.94
C PRO A 685 38.80 25.34 30.50
N SER A 686 37.61 25.10 31.07
CA SER A 686 37.01 26.02 32.04
C SER A 686 37.55 25.70 33.43
N GLY A 687 38.47 26.54 33.90
CA GLY A 687 38.90 26.54 35.29
C GLY A 687 37.75 27.00 36.19
N GLY A 688 37.28 26.12 37.06
CA GLY A 688 36.27 26.44 38.08
C GLY A 688 36.12 25.28 39.06
N ARG A 689 36.72 25.44 40.24
CA ARG A 689 36.75 24.48 41.36
C ARG A 689 35.34 24.21 41.90
N GLY A 690 35.05 22.96 42.28
CA GLY A 690 33.83 22.64 43.03
C GLY A 690 33.51 21.15 43.17
N THR A 691 34.31 20.46 43.98
CA THR A 691 33.93 19.41 44.96
C THR A 691 32.83 18.36 44.66
N SER A 692 33.27 17.08 44.77
CA SER A 692 32.56 15.92 45.38
C SER A 692 31.53 15.16 44.53
N SER A 693 31.84 13.95 44.01
CA SER A 693 31.61 12.61 44.63
C SER A 693 30.16 12.41 45.07
N VAL A 694 29.34 11.45 44.61
CA VAL A 694 29.37 9.96 44.70
C VAL A 694 28.11 9.53 43.89
N PHE A 695 28.08 8.47 43.05
CA PHE A 695 27.56 7.15 43.44
C PHE A 695 27.65 6.09 42.32
N GLN A 696 27.99 4.90 42.79
CA GLN A 696 28.01 3.61 42.12
C GLN A 696 26.62 3.10 41.69
N SER A 697 26.70 2.22 40.69
CA SER A 697 25.76 1.19 40.25
C SER A 697 25.03 0.42 41.36
N ALA A 698 23.73 0.17 41.16
CA ALA A 698 23.11 -1.13 41.45
C ALA A 698 21.76 -1.29 40.73
N ARG A 699 21.61 -2.39 39.98
CA ARG A 699 20.33 -3.02 39.62
C ARG A 699 19.70 -3.62 40.87
N VAL A 700 18.37 -3.56 41.03
CA VAL A 700 17.48 -4.68 41.42
C VAL A 700 16.02 -4.29 41.13
N THR A 701 15.26 -5.33 40.79
CA THR A 701 13.87 -5.47 40.33
C THR A 701 12.76 -5.26 41.36
N ASN A 702 11.59 -4.89 40.84
CA ASN A 702 10.21 -5.32 41.18
C ASN A 702 9.38 -4.71 42.34
N ILE A 703 8.21 -4.19 41.91
CA ILE A 703 6.85 -4.27 42.49
C ILE A 703 6.52 -3.39 43.72
N SER A 704 5.59 -2.43 43.55
CA SER A 704 4.30 -2.35 44.29
C SER A 704 3.66 -0.94 44.31
N LYS A 705 2.39 -0.92 43.87
CA LYS A 705 1.20 -0.11 44.26
C LYS A 705 1.32 1.28 44.95
N ASP A 706 0.77 2.24 44.22
CA ASP A 706 -0.34 3.16 44.58
C ASP A 706 -0.21 4.22 45.71
N ARG A 707 -0.39 5.47 45.25
CA ARG A 707 -1.10 6.64 45.82
C ARG A 707 -0.67 7.31 47.14
N LYS A 708 -0.39 8.61 46.92
CA LYS A 708 -0.78 9.82 47.68
C LYS A 708 0.05 10.19 48.92
N GLY A 709 0.55 11.42 48.83
CA GLY A 709 0.90 12.25 49.97
C GLY A 709 2.29 12.83 49.80
N TYR A 710 2.39 14.05 49.24
CA TYR A 710 3.29 15.12 49.67
C TYR A 710 3.07 16.30 48.72
N LEU A 711 1.90 16.92 48.88
CA LEU A 711 1.79 18.36 48.72
C LEU A 711 2.34 19.00 50.00
N ASP A 712 2.88 20.20 49.83
CA ASP A 712 3.27 21.21 50.82
C ASP A 712 4.75 21.38 51.14
N ARG A 713 5.12 22.68 51.19
CA ARG A 713 6.40 23.36 51.41
C ARG A 713 7.08 23.71 50.08
N ILE A 714 7.15 24.96 49.61
CA ILE A 714 7.30 26.29 50.24
C ILE A 714 6.65 27.28 49.23
N GLY A 715 5.74 28.22 49.52
CA GLY A 715 5.58 29.08 50.69
C GLY A 715 6.13 30.49 50.39
N CYS A 716 5.35 31.38 49.77
CA CYS A 716 5.32 32.80 50.16
C CYS A 716 4.11 33.54 49.55
N GLU A 717 3.37 34.16 50.46
CA GLU A 717 2.17 34.97 50.28
C GLU A 717 2.54 36.41 49.88
N GLN A 718 1.66 37.10 49.13
CA GLN A 718 0.89 38.23 49.64
C GLN A 718 0.00 38.87 48.56
N ARG A 719 -1.28 39.01 48.91
CA ARG A 719 -2.30 39.87 48.28
C ARG A 719 -2.04 41.34 48.63
N ILE A 720 -2.66 42.23 47.84
CA ILE A 720 -3.55 43.38 48.22
C ILE A 720 -3.47 44.40 47.05
N SER A 721 -4.50 44.49 46.19
CA SER A 721 -5.52 45.57 46.10
C SER A 721 -4.93 46.97 45.88
N ARG A 722 -5.37 47.79 44.92
CA ARG A 722 -6.72 48.08 44.37
C ARG A 722 -6.80 47.93 42.85
#